data_AF-A0A4V0I3V2-F1
#
_entry.id   AF-A0A4V0I3V2-F1
#
_cell.length_a   1.000
_cell.length_b   1.000
_cell.length_c   1.000
_cell.angle_alpha   90.00
_cell.angle_beta   90.00
_cell.angle_gamma   90.00
#
_symmetry.space_group_name_H-M   'P 1'
#
loop_
_entity.id
_entity.type
_entity.pdbx_description
1 polymer ?
#
loop_
_entity_poly.entity_id
_entity_poly.type
_entity_poly.pdbx_seq_one_letter_code
_entity_poly.pdbx_strand_id
1 'polypeptide(L)'
;MPATESSSPTDTSTDRPRTGLTLSGGGFRATLFHLGVVRFLYEEKLLHKVTHICSVSGGSILAAHLVLNWARYTSPKEQEFNEAARELVDFVRRDVRGRVVRPWLVSWLAAGLPRLLGGRAWTRTSLLQRQYDRLYRGAKLRDLTLPDSPDLHLLATSFTTGHLVAFGGNEMRLLDAPTAAPGLPNPSAVAAHDVPVALAVAASSAFPPLFPPVRVDAATFGPDPDKWPQPHYLTDGGVFDNLGIRRLLWMFEGQRLDAVVVSDAQRSLTREFTNEYLFAPGRTSRCVDLMMNRVSWFENLAAATALERCQGRVLACRLTTRVEERHPFAPLTAHQDAVGTARTDLDDFTPDEIDAIVHHGYAVARAAAGAGGPTAERPAGHKVWTPARADRPARGGYALRGIGRRKLGLFRPGHWASWALVLLAAFWVLLPVAVIAYQRVKVVEAQKQAAVAEGQVASIRHEDKLQADRVAKKFRMVRLLGDAVISGNPQNTQTPAGHQESADRRRRAWEQFANELRADPELAGYLNNEASRVRPIEKALAGGWPYPPGTERLLLELAKEVRSSIGSDAVGLDALKLGRKELYSELGEVVEAIADPKKSQLIAVVNSRRQFWRLYWGQMALVEGPEVEAKMIAFGDLLTEWEETSRDATPEMKAKLKAAADQLRAACQAELGAK
;
A
#
# COMPACT_ATOMS: atom_id res chain seq x y z
N MET A 1 -78.02 34.66 -2.86
CA MET A 1 -76.92 33.90 -2.22
C MET A 1 -75.67 34.76 -2.40
N PRO A 2 -75.24 35.50 -1.38
CA PRO A 2 -74.18 36.49 -1.50
C PRO A 2 -72.79 35.84 -1.47
N ALA A 3 -71.85 36.51 -2.12
CA ALA A 3 -70.45 36.14 -2.20
C ALA A 3 -69.79 36.07 -0.82
N THR A 4 -69.10 34.97 -0.53
CA THR A 4 -68.21 34.85 0.62
C THR A 4 -66.87 35.48 0.27
N GLU A 5 -66.60 36.61 0.90
CA GLU A 5 -65.35 37.35 0.91
C GLU A 5 -64.17 36.44 1.31
N SER A 6 -63.18 36.29 0.42
CA SER A 6 -61.87 35.80 0.82
C SER A 6 -61.14 36.96 1.49
N SER A 7 -61.04 36.91 2.82
CA SER A 7 -60.22 37.81 3.61
C SER A 7 -58.75 37.66 3.20
N SER A 8 -58.28 38.58 2.36
CA SER A 8 -56.86 38.83 2.15
C SER A 8 -56.26 39.35 3.47
N PRO A 9 -55.08 38.86 3.90
CA PRO A 9 -54.36 39.55 4.97
C PRO A 9 -53.86 40.86 4.37
N THR A 10 -54.55 41.94 4.72
CA THR A 10 -54.09 43.31 4.52
C THR A 10 -52.86 43.52 5.41
N ASP A 11 -51.68 43.28 4.84
CA ASP A 11 -50.39 43.66 5.41
C ASP A 11 -50.34 45.19 5.50
N THR A 12 -50.78 45.68 6.64
CA THR A 12 -50.65 47.06 7.10
C THR A 12 -49.27 47.22 7.74
N SER A 13 -48.21 47.18 6.92
CA SER A 13 -46.88 47.65 7.32
C SER A 13 -46.33 48.64 6.29
N THR A 14 -46.88 49.85 6.32
CA THR A 14 -46.31 51.00 5.62
C THR A 14 -44.98 51.43 6.26
N ASP A 15 -43.96 51.55 5.41
CA ASP A 15 -42.93 52.60 5.43
C ASP A 15 -41.52 52.35 6.03
N ARG A 16 -40.98 51.11 5.98
CA ARG A 16 -39.51 50.92 6.03
C ARG A 16 -38.95 50.74 4.60
N PRO A 17 -38.00 51.57 4.15
CA PRO A 17 -37.40 51.43 2.82
C PRO A 17 -36.68 50.10 2.68
N ARG A 18 -37.00 49.36 1.62
CA ARG A 18 -36.50 48.02 1.31
C ARG A 18 -35.19 48.14 0.55
N THR A 19 -34.09 48.21 1.30
CA THR A 19 -32.74 48.23 0.73
C THR A 19 -32.11 46.84 0.78
N GLY A 20 -31.74 46.30 -0.38
CA GLY A 20 -30.99 45.04 -0.50
C GLY A 20 -29.49 45.28 -0.65
N LEU A 21 -28.67 44.45 0.00
CA LEU A 21 -27.22 44.43 -0.16
C LEU A 21 -26.79 43.04 -0.62
N THR A 22 -26.07 42.96 -1.74
CA THR A 22 -25.51 41.69 -2.23
C THR A 22 -24.00 41.69 -2.11
N LEU A 23 -23.44 40.61 -1.56
CA LEU A 23 -22.03 40.43 -1.25
C LEU A 23 -21.49 39.18 -1.95
N SER A 24 -20.82 39.39 -3.08
CA SER A 24 -20.37 38.30 -3.95
C SER A 24 -19.27 37.40 -3.35
N GLY A 25 -19.02 36.26 -4.01
CA GLY A 25 -17.90 35.37 -3.69
C GLY A 25 -16.52 35.89 -4.14
N GLY A 26 -15.46 35.33 -3.56
CA GLY A 26 -14.07 35.68 -3.92
C GLY A 26 -13.01 35.49 -2.83
N GLY A 27 -13.26 34.63 -1.83
CA GLY A 27 -12.34 34.39 -0.70
C GLY A 27 -12.11 35.64 0.16
N PHE A 28 -10.96 35.75 0.83
CA PHE A 28 -10.69 36.89 1.72
C PHE A 28 -10.58 38.23 1.00
N ARG A 29 -10.23 38.25 -0.29
CA ARG A 29 -10.31 39.47 -1.10
C ARG A 29 -11.73 40.05 -1.09
N ALA A 30 -12.75 39.19 -1.27
CA ALA A 30 -14.14 39.61 -1.25
C ALA A 30 -14.53 40.13 0.13
N THR A 31 -14.20 39.40 1.19
CA THR A 31 -14.43 39.83 2.59
C THR A 31 -13.89 41.24 2.84
N LEU A 32 -12.66 41.54 2.39
CA LEU A 32 -12.00 42.83 2.57
C LEU A 32 -12.58 43.94 1.67
N PHE A 33 -12.88 43.63 0.41
CA PHE A 33 -13.46 44.61 -0.53
C PHE A 33 -14.84 45.06 -0.03
N HIS A 34 -15.67 44.10 0.36
CA HIS A 34 -16.99 44.36 0.93
C HIS A 34 -16.91 45.12 2.25
N LEU A 35 -15.89 44.89 3.09
CA LEU A 35 -15.66 45.68 4.30
C LEU A 35 -15.45 47.18 3.98
N GLY A 36 -14.77 47.49 2.86
CA GLY A 36 -14.65 48.85 2.35
C GLY A 36 -15.99 49.45 1.92
N VAL A 37 -16.84 48.66 1.26
CA VAL A 37 -18.21 49.08 0.88
C VAL A 37 -19.09 49.30 2.12
N VAL A 38 -19.03 48.42 3.11
CA VAL A 38 -19.74 48.56 4.38
C VAL A 38 -19.26 49.79 5.15
N ARG A 39 -17.96 50.09 5.13
CA ARG A 39 -17.42 51.33 5.70
C ARG A 39 -18.01 52.57 5.04
N PHE A 40 -18.13 52.57 3.72
CA PHE A 40 -18.79 53.66 2.99
C PHE A 40 -20.26 53.81 3.43
N LEU A 41 -21.02 52.71 3.47
CA LEU A 41 -22.42 52.75 3.90
C LEU A 41 -22.58 53.21 5.36
N TYR A 42 -21.65 52.84 6.23
CA TYR A 42 -21.60 53.29 7.62
C TYR A 42 -21.44 54.81 7.71
N GLU A 43 -20.43 55.36 7.04
CA GLU A 43 -20.12 56.79 7.13
C GLU A 43 -21.18 57.68 6.46
N GLU A 44 -21.82 57.21 5.39
CA GLU A 44 -22.94 57.91 4.74
C GLU A 44 -24.28 57.68 5.47
N LYS A 45 -24.27 56.97 6.62
CA LYS A 45 -25.48 56.63 7.39
C LYS A 45 -26.54 55.92 6.53
N LEU A 46 -26.09 55.04 5.64
CA LEU A 46 -26.96 54.21 4.80
C LEU A 46 -27.03 52.76 5.31
N LEU A 47 -26.06 52.33 6.13
CA LEU A 47 -25.98 50.94 6.60
C LEU A 47 -27.22 50.50 7.39
N HIS A 48 -27.77 51.36 8.26
CA HIS A 48 -28.98 51.07 9.04
C HIS A 48 -30.26 50.94 8.19
N LYS A 49 -30.22 51.34 6.90
CA LYS A 49 -31.34 51.19 5.96
C LYS A 49 -31.32 49.85 5.24
N VAL A 50 -30.22 49.08 5.35
CA VAL A 50 -30.12 47.75 4.75
C VAL A 50 -31.07 46.81 5.50
N THR A 51 -31.98 46.21 4.75
CA THR A 51 -33.02 45.32 5.28
C THR A 51 -32.78 43.86 4.93
N HIS A 52 -32.08 43.59 3.82
CA HIS A 52 -31.82 42.24 3.34
C HIS A 52 -30.37 42.14 2.86
N ILE A 53 -29.69 41.05 3.23
CA ILE A 53 -28.34 40.74 2.75
C ILE A 53 -28.35 39.37 2.09
N CYS A 54 -27.93 39.30 0.83
CA CYS A 54 -27.62 38.04 0.15
C CYS A 54 -26.12 37.91 -0.03
N SER A 55 -25.52 36.81 0.39
CA SER A 55 -24.06 36.67 0.35
C SER A 55 -23.58 35.31 -0.10
N VAL A 56 -22.39 35.29 -0.70
CA VAL A 56 -21.76 34.09 -1.26
C VAL A 56 -20.32 33.99 -0.78
N SER A 57 -19.87 32.80 -0.35
CA SER A 57 -18.45 32.48 -0.10
C SER A 57 -17.73 33.50 0.79
N GLY A 58 -16.71 34.19 0.29
CA GLY A 58 -16.01 35.26 1.00
C GLY A 58 -16.92 36.41 1.48
N GLY A 59 -17.98 36.73 0.75
CA GLY A 59 -19.03 37.66 1.17
C GLY A 59 -19.82 37.14 2.37
N SER A 60 -20.11 35.83 2.42
CA SER A 60 -20.77 35.18 3.56
C SER A 60 -19.95 35.24 4.85
N ILE A 61 -18.62 35.31 4.75
CA ILE A 61 -17.74 35.50 5.92
C ILE A 61 -17.99 36.87 6.57
N LEU A 62 -18.00 37.93 5.76
CA LEU A 62 -18.31 39.28 6.25
C LEU A 62 -19.77 39.39 6.69
N ALA A 63 -20.72 38.86 5.90
CA ALA A 63 -22.14 39.04 6.13
C ALA A 63 -22.58 38.46 7.47
N ALA A 64 -22.16 37.24 7.79
CA ALA A 64 -22.41 36.61 9.08
C ALA A 64 -21.78 37.42 10.23
N HIS A 65 -20.52 37.85 10.07
CA HIS A 65 -19.85 38.66 11.10
C HIS A 65 -20.54 40.01 11.31
N LEU A 66 -21.00 40.64 10.23
CA LEU A 66 -21.69 41.93 10.20
C LEU A 66 -23.01 41.85 10.97
N VAL A 67 -23.85 40.85 10.67
CA VAL A 67 -25.16 40.69 11.31
C VAL A 67 -25.01 40.29 12.78
N LEU A 68 -24.12 39.34 13.12
CA LEU A 68 -23.86 38.98 14.53
C LEU A 68 -23.35 40.15 15.38
N ASN A 69 -22.72 41.16 14.75
CA ASN A 69 -22.22 42.36 15.41
C ASN A 69 -22.98 43.62 14.96
N TRP A 70 -24.24 43.50 14.54
CA TRP A 70 -24.99 44.58 13.87
C TRP A 70 -25.00 45.89 14.67
N ALA A 71 -25.21 45.80 16.00
CA ALA A 71 -25.19 46.95 16.89
C ALA A 71 -23.85 47.71 16.87
N ARG A 72 -22.72 46.99 16.78
CA ARG A 72 -21.37 47.60 16.73
C ARG A 72 -21.09 48.24 15.37
N TYR A 73 -21.57 47.61 14.29
CA TYR A 73 -21.41 48.13 12.93
C TYR A 73 -22.33 49.32 12.61
N THR A 74 -23.45 49.45 13.31
CA THR A 74 -24.39 50.58 13.15
C THR A 74 -24.27 51.63 14.26
N SER A 75 -23.40 51.41 15.25
CA SER A 75 -23.15 52.32 16.36
C SER A 75 -22.67 53.68 15.86
N PRO A 76 -23.18 54.81 16.38
CA PRO A 76 -22.64 56.12 16.05
C PRO A 76 -21.18 56.31 16.50
N LYS A 77 -20.68 55.45 17.39
CA LYS A 77 -19.29 55.49 17.85
C LYS A 77 -18.40 54.71 16.88
N GLU A 78 -17.58 55.45 16.13
CA GLU A 78 -16.64 54.87 15.16
C GLU A 78 -15.69 53.83 15.76
N GLN A 79 -15.34 53.95 17.04
CA GLN A 79 -14.51 52.98 17.73
C GLN A 79 -15.13 51.57 17.76
N GLU A 80 -16.44 51.45 17.98
CA GLU A 80 -17.12 50.15 18.05
C GLU A 80 -17.12 49.45 16.67
N PHE A 81 -17.34 50.22 15.60
CA PHE A 81 -17.19 49.76 14.21
C PHE A 81 -15.76 49.26 13.96
N ASN A 82 -14.76 50.06 14.36
CA ASN A 82 -13.35 49.76 14.14
C ASN A 82 -12.91 48.49 14.89
N GLU A 83 -13.38 48.29 16.12
CA GLU A 83 -13.11 47.07 16.89
C GLU A 83 -13.74 45.83 16.25
N ALA A 84 -15.00 45.91 15.79
CA ALA A 84 -15.63 44.80 15.09
C ALA A 84 -14.89 44.47 13.77
N ALA A 85 -14.54 45.50 12.99
CA ALA A 85 -13.77 45.33 11.76
C ALA A 85 -12.37 44.71 12.00
N ARG A 86 -11.71 45.06 13.12
CA ARG A 86 -10.40 44.49 13.49
C ARG A 86 -10.48 42.99 13.76
N GLU A 87 -11.54 42.50 14.40
CA GLU A 87 -11.72 41.05 14.63
C GLU A 87 -11.75 40.27 13.30
N LEU A 88 -12.45 40.81 12.30
CA LEU A 88 -12.49 40.24 10.95
C LEU A 88 -11.15 40.33 10.23
N VAL A 89 -10.45 41.47 10.32
CA VAL A 89 -9.12 41.67 9.73
C VAL A 89 -8.09 40.72 10.36
N ASP A 90 -8.11 40.55 11.68
CA ASP A 90 -7.25 39.59 12.38
C ASP A 90 -7.55 38.16 11.98
N PHE A 91 -8.81 37.82 11.71
CA PHE A 91 -9.19 36.52 11.18
C PHE A 91 -8.60 36.27 9.78
N VAL A 92 -8.72 37.23 8.87
CA VAL A 92 -8.16 37.15 7.50
C VAL A 92 -6.64 36.94 7.51
N ARG A 93 -5.94 37.46 8.51
CA ARG A 93 -4.47 37.31 8.67
C ARG A 93 -4.03 35.91 9.14
N ARG A 94 -4.95 35.02 9.53
CA ARG A 94 -4.60 33.75 10.21
C ARG A 94 -4.20 32.59 9.29
N ASP A 95 -4.13 32.77 7.96
CA ASP A 95 -3.86 31.66 7.01
C ASP A 95 -4.81 30.47 7.26
N VAL A 96 -6.12 30.74 7.15
CA VAL A 96 -7.19 29.76 7.42
C VAL A 96 -7.02 28.51 6.56
N ARG A 97 -6.71 28.67 5.26
CA ARG A 97 -6.42 27.55 4.38
C ARG A 97 -5.29 26.69 4.93
N GLY A 98 -4.16 27.28 5.30
CA GLY A 98 -3.02 26.51 5.80
C GLY A 98 -3.31 25.81 7.13
N ARG A 99 -4.16 26.40 7.99
CA ARG A 99 -4.68 25.78 9.22
C ARG A 99 -5.65 24.63 8.96
N VAL A 100 -6.19 24.52 7.75
CA VAL A 100 -7.02 23.38 7.32
C VAL A 100 -6.17 22.33 6.59
N VAL A 101 -5.40 22.74 5.59
CA VAL A 101 -4.65 21.85 4.69
C VAL A 101 -3.54 21.11 5.43
N ARG A 102 -2.77 21.76 6.31
CA ARG A 102 -1.63 21.10 6.98
C ARG A 102 -2.09 20.00 7.94
N PRO A 103 -3.04 20.22 8.88
CA PRO A 103 -3.54 19.13 9.73
C PRO A 103 -4.24 18.02 8.93
N TRP A 104 -4.92 18.37 7.83
CA TRP A 104 -5.51 17.38 6.95
C TRP A 104 -4.44 16.49 6.29
N LEU A 105 -3.34 17.06 5.81
CA LEU A 105 -2.21 16.29 5.27
C LEU A 105 -1.54 15.43 6.34
N VAL A 106 -1.35 15.94 7.56
CA VAL A 106 -0.86 15.15 8.71
C VAL A 106 -1.76 13.95 8.94
N SER A 107 -3.09 14.15 8.94
CA SER A 107 -4.05 13.05 9.13
C SER A 107 -3.95 11.98 8.05
N TRP A 108 -3.55 12.36 6.83
CA TRP A 108 -3.39 11.43 5.72
C TRP A 108 -2.05 10.68 5.78
N LEU A 109 -0.94 11.41 5.98
CA LEU A 109 0.41 10.83 6.06
C LEU A 109 0.63 9.99 7.33
N ALA A 110 -0.10 10.25 8.41
CA ALA A 110 -0.12 9.40 9.61
C ALA A 110 -1.03 8.16 9.44
N ALA A 111 -1.15 7.64 8.20
CA ALA A 111 -1.96 6.47 7.84
C ALA A 111 -3.42 6.53 8.32
N GLY A 112 -4.01 7.72 8.42
CA GLY A 112 -5.38 7.88 8.90
C GLY A 112 -5.54 7.70 10.41
N LEU A 113 -4.49 7.50 11.21
CA LEU A 113 -4.59 7.33 12.67
C LEU A 113 -5.37 8.47 13.35
N PRO A 114 -5.16 9.76 13.02
CA PRO A 114 -6.00 10.83 13.57
C PRO A 114 -7.47 10.78 13.10
N ARG A 115 -7.75 10.25 11.91
CA ARG A 115 -9.12 10.05 11.40
C ARG A 115 -9.79 8.83 12.04
N LEU A 116 -9.02 7.81 12.40
CA LEU A 116 -9.50 6.65 13.16
C LEU A 116 -9.85 7.08 14.60
N LEU A 117 -9.00 7.87 15.25
CA LEU A 117 -9.20 8.33 16.63
C LEU A 117 -10.18 9.50 16.77
N GLY A 118 -10.25 10.38 15.77
CA GLY A 118 -11.05 11.62 15.80
C GLY A 118 -12.15 11.71 14.74
N GLY A 119 -12.43 10.62 14.02
CA GLY A 119 -13.52 10.51 13.04
C GLY A 119 -13.59 11.65 12.01
N ARG A 120 -14.81 12.13 11.76
CA ARG A 120 -15.13 13.23 10.83
C ARG A 120 -14.52 14.57 11.24
N ALA A 121 -13.97 14.69 12.45
CA ALA A 121 -13.48 15.95 12.97
C ALA A 121 -12.20 16.42 12.22
N TRP A 122 -11.46 15.52 11.58
CA TRP A 122 -10.22 15.79 10.83
C TRP A 122 -10.42 15.98 9.31
N THR A 123 -11.67 16.07 8.84
CA THR A 123 -11.95 16.39 7.43
C THR A 123 -11.65 17.86 7.14
N ARG A 124 -11.41 18.20 5.86
CA ARG A 124 -11.16 19.60 5.43
C ARG A 124 -12.32 20.51 5.80
N THR A 125 -13.55 20.05 5.62
CA THR A 125 -14.78 20.82 5.93
C THR A 125 -14.95 21.04 7.42
N SER A 126 -14.74 20.03 8.26
CA SER A 126 -14.81 20.17 9.72
C SER A 126 -13.74 21.11 10.26
N LEU A 127 -12.50 21.02 9.73
CA LEU A 127 -11.42 21.93 10.11
C LEU A 127 -11.70 23.38 9.68
N LEU A 128 -12.31 23.58 8.50
CA LEU A 128 -12.75 24.90 8.02
C LEU A 128 -13.86 25.45 8.92
N GLN A 129 -14.88 24.65 9.22
CA GLN A 129 -15.96 25.00 10.14
C GLN A 129 -15.41 25.42 11.50
N ARG A 130 -14.43 24.70 12.07
CA ARG A 130 -13.78 25.11 13.34
C ARG A 130 -13.07 26.46 13.27
N GLN A 131 -12.51 26.85 12.11
CA GLN A 131 -11.92 28.19 11.99
C GLN A 131 -13.01 29.26 12.01
N TYR A 132 -14.12 29.05 11.28
CA TYR A 132 -15.26 29.96 11.32
C TYR A 132 -15.94 30.00 12.68
N ASP A 133 -16.04 28.87 13.37
CA ASP A 133 -16.62 28.77 14.71
C ASP A 133 -15.86 29.62 15.74
N ARG A 134 -14.53 29.77 15.57
CA ARG A 134 -13.72 30.70 16.37
C ARG A 134 -14.01 32.17 16.08
N LEU A 135 -14.40 32.52 14.85
CA LEU A 135 -14.79 33.88 14.49
C LEU A 135 -16.19 34.20 15.03
N TYR A 136 -17.13 33.27 14.87
CA TYR A 136 -18.53 33.45 15.26
C TYR A 136 -18.84 33.00 16.69
N ARG A 137 -17.85 32.51 17.44
CA ARG A 137 -17.94 32.16 18.86
C ARG A 137 -19.07 31.16 19.16
N GLY A 138 -19.27 30.17 18.28
CA GLY A 138 -20.30 29.13 18.46
C GLY A 138 -21.72 29.54 18.05
N ALA A 139 -21.91 30.71 17.43
CA ALA A 139 -23.22 31.21 17.04
C ALA A 139 -23.99 30.23 16.14
N LYS A 140 -25.31 30.22 16.33
CA LYS A 140 -26.30 29.44 15.58
C LYS A 140 -27.05 30.34 14.62
N LEU A 141 -27.73 29.75 13.62
CA LEU A 141 -28.48 30.54 12.64
C LEU A 141 -29.52 31.44 13.32
N ARG A 142 -30.18 30.98 14.40
CA ARG A 142 -31.13 31.80 15.17
C ARG A 142 -30.54 33.11 15.69
N ASP A 143 -29.22 33.15 15.93
CA ASP A 143 -28.52 34.34 16.44
C ASP A 143 -28.30 35.40 15.34
N LEU A 144 -28.60 35.07 14.08
CA LEU A 144 -28.62 36.02 12.96
C LEU A 144 -29.93 36.81 12.89
N THR A 145 -30.96 36.45 13.67
CA THR A 145 -32.22 37.17 13.74
C THR A 145 -32.21 38.10 14.95
N LEU A 146 -31.51 39.23 14.83
CA LEU A 146 -31.45 40.25 15.87
C LEU A 146 -32.47 41.39 15.59
N PRO A 147 -32.95 42.09 16.63
CA PRO A 147 -33.76 43.29 16.45
C PRO A 147 -33.06 44.31 15.54
N ASP A 148 -33.81 44.86 14.57
CA ASP A 148 -33.35 45.85 13.58
C ASP A 148 -32.15 45.43 12.70
N SER A 149 -31.73 44.16 12.74
CA SER A 149 -30.75 43.61 11.81
C SER A 149 -31.39 43.19 10.49
N PRO A 150 -30.64 43.21 9.38
CA PRO A 150 -31.15 42.77 8.09
C PRO A 150 -31.35 41.26 8.05
N ASP A 151 -32.34 40.82 7.27
CA ASP A 151 -32.54 39.41 6.98
C ASP A 151 -31.40 38.88 6.09
N LEU A 152 -30.63 37.93 6.62
CA LEU A 152 -29.40 37.43 6.01
C LEU A 152 -29.63 36.07 5.35
N HIS A 153 -29.28 35.97 4.07
CA HIS A 153 -29.33 34.76 3.26
C HIS A 153 -27.91 34.36 2.84
N LEU A 154 -27.35 33.33 3.49
CA LEU A 154 -26.07 32.73 3.13
C LEU A 154 -26.27 31.68 2.03
N LEU A 155 -25.72 31.91 0.85
CA LEU A 155 -26.01 31.12 -0.34
C LEU A 155 -24.99 30.00 -0.57
N ALA A 156 -25.48 28.80 -0.87
CA ALA A 156 -24.72 27.62 -1.24
C ALA A 156 -25.38 26.93 -2.45
N THR A 157 -24.67 26.01 -3.11
CA THR A 157 -25.22 25.23 -4.23
C THR A 157 -25.30 23.76 -3.85
N SER A 158 -26.44 23.11 -4.07
CA SER A 158 -26.60 21.67 -3.85
C SER A 158 -26.08 20.89 -5.07
N PHE A 159 -25.04 20.07 -4.91
CA PHE A 159 -24.64 19.09 -5.94
C PHE A 159 -25.64 17.96 -6.11
N THR A 160 -26.44 17.67 -5.08
CA THR A 160 -27.45 16.61 -5.14
C THR A 160 -28.57 16.97 -6.10
N THR A 161 -28.97 18.24 -6.15
CA THR A 161 -30.15 18.70 -6.90
C THR A 161 -29.83 19.72 -7.99
N GLY A 162 -28.65 20.34 -7.97
CA GLY A 162 -28.31 21.45 -8.87
C GLY A 162 -28.98 22.78 -8.53
N HIS A 163 -29.67 22.88 -7.39
CA HIS A 163 -30.42 24.06 -6.97
C HIS A 163 -29.66 24.93 -5.97
N LEU A 164 -30.03 26.21 -5.92
CA LEU A 164 -29.52 27.17 -4.95
C LEU A 164 -30.09 26.83 -3.57
N VAL A 165 -29.28 26.96 -2.54
CA VAL A 165 -29.66 26.78 -1.14
C VAL A 165 -29.39 28.10 -0.42
N ALA A 166 -30.38 28.57 0.35
CA ALA A 166 -30.24 29.74 1.21
C ALA A 166 -30.40 29.34 2.68
N PHE A 167 -29.39 29.64 3.49
CA PHE A 167 -29.50 29.60 4.94
C PHE A 167 -29.90 30.98 5.46
N GLY A 168 -31.08 31.05 6.07
CA GLY A 168 -31.58 32.20 6.83
C GLY A 168 -31.43 31.98 8.33
N GLY A 169 -31.90 32.94 9.13
CA GLY A 169 -31.79 32.85 10.60
C GLY A 169 -32.59 31.68 11.21
N ASN A 170 -33.73 31.33 10.62
CA ASN A 170 -34.61 30.29 11.18
C ASN A 170 -34.69 29.01 10.34
N GLU A 171 -34.34 29.08 9.07
CA GLU A 171 -34.60 28.02 8.10
C GLU A 171 -33.51 27.93 7.03
N MET A 172 -33.36 26.75 6.47
CA MET A 172 -32.67 26.52 5.21
C MET A 172 -33.72 26.26 4.13
N ARG A 173 -33.59 26.92 2.98
CA ARG A 173 -34.47 26.73 1.82
C ARG A 173 -33.69 26.19 0.63
N LEU A 174 -34.20 25.14 0.01
CA LEU A 174 -33.84 24.78 -1.35
C LEU A 174 -34.64 25.67 -2.30
N LEU A 175 -34.03 26.22 -3.33
CA LEU A 175 -34.66 27.17 -4.24
C LEU A 175 -34.69 26.59 -5.65
N ASP A 176 -35.88 26.17 -6.08
CA ASP A 176 -36.12 25.68 -7.43
C ASP A 176 -36.38 26.85 -8.39
N ALA A 177 -36.08 26.66 -9.68
CA ALA A 177 -36.30 27.69 -10.71
C ALA A 177 -37.80 28.09 -10.79
N PRO A 178 -38.12 29.34 -11.19
CA PRO A 178 -39.48 29.88 -11.19
C PRO A 178 -40.31 29.38 -12.39
N THR A 179 -40.50 28.06 -12.51
CA THR A 179 -41.57 27.45 -13.30
C THR A 179 -42.71 26.94 -12.41
N ALA A 180 -42.82 27.44 -11.19
CA ALA A 180 -43.98 27.20 -10.35
C ALA A 180 -45.08 28.19 -10.76
N ALA A 181 -46.15 27.67 -11.36
CA ALA A 181 -47.39 28.41 -11.58
C ALA A 181 -47.90 29.01 -10.25
N PRO A 182 -48.65 30.14 -10.28
CA PRO A 182 -49.20 30.74 -9.08
C PRO A 182 -50.07 29.74 -8.31
N GLY A 183 -49.72 29.42 -7.06
CA GLY A 183 -50.51 28.57 -6.17
C GLY A 183 -49.87 27.23 -5.73
N LEU A 184 -48.63 26.92 -6.14
CA LEU A 184 -47.91 25.74 -5.63
C LEU A 184 -47.05 26.09 -4.40
N PRO A 185 -46.99 25.22 -3.37
CA PRO A 185 -46.20 25.45 -2.16
C PRO A 185 -44.71 25.65 -2.49
N ASN A 186 -44.13 26.67 -1.84
CA ASN A 186 -42.72 27.06 -1.93
C ASN A 186 -41.76 25.87 -1.69
N PRO A 187 -40.60 25.84 -2.35
CA PRO A 187 -39.67 24.71 -2.29
C PRO A 187 -39.15 24.48 -0.87
N SER A 188 -39.02 23.20 -0.53
CA SER A 188 -38.85 22.60 0.79
C SER A 188 -38.01 23.45 1.75
N ALA A 189 -38.65 24.13 2.69
CA ALA A 189 -37.99 24.82 3.80
C ALA A 189 -37.82 23.85 4.98
N VAL A 190 -36.67 23.87 5.64
CA VAL A 190 -36.41 23.11 6.85
C VAL A 190 -35.92 24.01 7.96
N ALA A 191 -36.46 23.79 9.17
CA ALA A 191 -36.03 24.50 10.35
C ALA A 191 -34.53 24.27 10.58
N ALA A 192 -33.78 25.35 10.71
CA ALA A 192 -32.32 25.30 10.80
C ALA A 192 -31.78 26.15 11.97
N HIS A 193 -32.64 26.54 12.91
CA HIS A 193 -32.31 27.42 14.03
C HIS A 193 -31.10 26.95 14.86
N ASP A 194 -30.88 25.64 14.98
CA ASP A 194 -29.76 25.03 15.73
C ASP A 194 -28.50 24.77 14.91
N VAL A 195 -28.55 25.02 13.60
CA VAL A 195 -27.40 24.84 12.72
C VAL A 195 -26.35 25.91 13.06
N PRO A 196 -25.07 25.54 13.22
CA PRO A 196 -24.01 26.53 13.43
C PRO A 196 -23.87 27.47 12.23
N VAL A 197 -23.73 28.78 12.48
CA VAL A 197 -23.40 29.77 11.43
C VAL A 197 -22.13 29.36 10.69
N ALA A 198 -21.15 28.83 11.43
CA ALA A 198 -19.90 28.32 10.89
C ALA A 198 -20.11 27.21 9.84
N LEU A 199 -21.15 26.38 9.96
CA LEU A 199 -21.49 25.34 8.98
C LEU A 199 -22.05 25.96 7.70
N ALA A 200 -23.00 26.89 7.83
CA ALA A 200 -23.60 27.58 6.68
C ALA A 200 -22.55 28.39 5.88
N VAL A 201 -21.68 29.12 6.58
CA VAL A 201 -20.56 29.84 5.94
C VAL A 201 -19.54 28.87 5.32
N ALA A 202 -19.25 27.74 5.98
CA ALA A 202 -18.39 26.70 5.40
C ALA A 202 -18.98 26.09 4.13
N ALA A 203 -20.28 25.80 4.10
CA ALA A 203 -21.00 25.32 2.92
C ALA A 203 -20.93 26.36 1.79
N SER A 204 -21.25 27.62 2.09
CA SER A 204 -21.19 28.74 1.17
C SER A 204 -19.77 29.01 0.61
N SER A 205 -18.72 28.60 1.32
CA SER A 205 -17.31 28.80 0.95
C SER A 205 -16.61 27.52 0.46
N ALA A 206 -17.33 26.40 0.29
CA ALA A 206 -16.76 25.10 -0.03
C ALA A 206 -16.38 24.99 -1.52
N PHE A 207 -15.44 25.81 -1.97
CA PHE A 207 -15.00 25.91 -3.36
C PHE A 207 -14.43 24.57 -3.88
N PRO A 208 -15.01 23.96 -4.93
CA PRO A 208 -14.77 22.56 -5.30
C PRO A 208 -13.29 22.17 -5.52
N PRO A 209 -12.44 23.00 -6.15
CA PRO A 209 -11.02 22.67 -6.31
C PRO A 209 -10.25 22.45 -5.00
N LEU A 210 -10.69 23.05 -3.89
CA LEU A 210 -9.94 23.05 -2.62
C LEU A 210 -10.68 22.36 -1.47
N PHE A 211 -12.00 22.54 -1.38
CA PHE A 211 -12.83 22.01 -0.31
C PHE A 211 -13.87 21.03 -0.88
N PRO A 212 -14.02 19.83 -0.28
CA PRO A 212 -15.10 18.93 -0.66
C PRO A 212 -16.44 19.53 -0.23
N PRO A 213 -17.56 19.10 -0.85
CA PRO A 213 -18.88 19.59 -0.46
C PRO A 213 -19.21 19.24 1.01
N VAL A 214 -19.94 20.13 1.67
CA VAL A 214 -20.45 19.95 3.02
C VAL A 214 -21.71 19.09 2.95
N ARG A 215 -21.69 17.94 3.61
CA ARG A 215 -22.85 17.05 3.71
C ARG A 215 -23.80 17.56 4.80
N VAL A 216 -25.05 17.82 4.44
CA VAL A 216 -26.16 18.11 5.36
C VAL A 216 -27.24 17.05 5.21
N ASP A 217 -27.84 16.63 6.31
CA ASP A 217 -28.83 15.54 6.39
C ASP A 217 -29.83 15.77 7.54
N ALA A 218 -30.76 14.84 7.75
CA ALA A 218 -31.73 14.93 8.85
C ALA A 218 -31.05 15.10 10.23
N ALA A 219 -29.89 14.46 10.47
CA ALA A 219 -29.16 14.65 11.73
C ALA A 219 -28.61 16.08 11.89
N THR A 220 -28.49 16.85 10.81
CA THR A 220 -28.06 18.25 10.82
C THR A 220 -29.18 19.20 11.25
N PHE A 221 -30.44 18.90 10.90
CA PHE A 221 -31.59 19.78 11.11
C PHE A 221 -32.59 19.30 12.17
N GLY A 222 -32.45 18.04 12.63
CA GLY A 222 -33.39 17.38 13.53
C GLY A 222 -34.22 16.30 12.81
N PRO A 223 -34.88 15.39 13.55
CA PRO A 223 -35.53 14.19 13.01
C PRO A 223 -36.89 14.49 12.37
N ASP A 224 -36.93 15.42 11.40
CA ASP A 224 -38.07 15.58 10.48
C ASP A 224 -37.69 14.95 9.11
N PRO A 225 -37.61 13.61 9.02
CA PRO A 225 -37.18 12.89 7.82
C PRO A 225 -38.11 13.10 6.62
N ASP A 226 -39.36 13.50 6.87
CA ASP A 226 -40.40 13.62 5.84
C ASP A 226 -40.19 14.83 4.91
N LYS A 227 -39.47 15.87 5.38
CA LYS A 227 -39.15 17.05 4.54
C LYS A 227 -37.85 16.92 3.76
N TRP A 228 -36.96 16.00 4.14
CA TRP A 228 -35.62 15.89 3.56
C TRP A 228 -35.05 14.46 3.60
N PRO A 229 -35.56 13.54 2.77
CA PRO A 229 -35.24 12.11 2.88
C PRO A 229 -33.81 11.75 2.43
N GLN A 230 -33.14 12.61 1.66
CA GLN A 230 -31.82 12.35 1.09
C GLN A 230 -30.77 13.34 1.62
N PRO A 231 -29.50 12.94 1.81
CA PRO A 231 -28.43 13.86 2.19
C PRO A 231 -28.05 14.80 1.04
N HIS A 232 -27.83 16.08 1.35
CA HIS A 232 -27.42 17.08 0.38
C HIS A 232 -25.93 17.40 0.51
N TYR A 233 -25.26 17.51 -0.63
CA TYR A 233 -23.85 17.87 -0.72
C TYR A 233 -23.72 19.31 -1.20
N LEU A 234 -23.47 20.23 -0.26
CA LEU A 234 -23.45 21.66 -0.52
C LEU A 234 -22.05 22.14 -0.87
N THR A 235 -21.93 22.92 -1.93
CA THR A 235 -20.70 23.60 -2.36
C THR A 235 -20.90 25.11 -2.38
N ASP A 236 -19.86 25.83 -2.77
CA ASP A 236 -19.86 27.28 -2.90
C ASP A 236 -21.07 27.78 -3.72
N GLY A 237 -21.73 28.83 -3.21
CA GLY A 237 -22.91 29.43 -3.87
C GLY A 237 -22.57 30.00 -5.25
N GLY A 238 -21.31 30.37 -5.47
CA GLY A 238 -20.86 30.98 -6.72
C GLY A 238 -20.94 30.07 -7.94
N VAL A 239 -21.11 28.75 -7.73
CA VAL A 239 -21.33 27.80 -8.84
C VAL A 239 -22.67 28.06 -9.53
N PHE A 240 -23.67 28.54 -8.78
CA PHE A 240 -25.01 28.86 -9.29
C PHE A 240 -25.27 30.37 -9.38
N ASP A 241 -25.01 31.12 -8.31
CA ASP A 241 -25.17 32.57 -8.23
C ASP A 241 -24.06 33.18 -7.38
N ASN A 242 -23.08 33.80 -8.03
CA ASN A 242 -21.93 34.37 -7.32
C ASN A 242 -22.19 35.79 -6.83
N LEU A 243 -23.17 36.50 -7.38
CA LEU A 243 -23.50 37.86 -6.96
C LEU A 243 -24.50 37.89 -5.80
N GLY A 244 -25.24 36.80 -5.60
CA GLY A 244 -26.36 36.67 -4.68
C GLY A 244 -27.61 37.44 -5.11
N ILE A 245 -27.63 37.94 -6.35
CA ILE A 245 -28.69 38.81 -6.84
C ILE A 245 -29.96 38.04 -7.16
N ARG A 246 -29.85 36.78 -7.57
CA ARG A 246 -31.01 35.99 -7.98
C ARG A 246 -31.93 35.67 -6.82
N ARG A 247 -31.35 35.32 -5.67
CA ARG A 247 -32.12 35.16 -4.42
C ARG A 247 -32.83 36.47 -4.04
N LEU A 248 -32.12 37.60 -4.13
CA LEU A 248 -32.71 38.90 -3.82
C LEU A 248 -33.92 39.17 -4.74
N LEU A 249 -33.77 38.97 -6.04
CA LEU A 249 -34.86 39.16 -7.01
C LEU A 249 -36.07 38.25 -6.75
N TRP A 250 -35.85 36.98 -6.40
CA TRP A 250 -36.95 36.07 -6.05
C TRP A 250 -37.72 36.49 -4.79
N MET A 251 -37.04 37.09 -3.80
CA MET A 251 -37.73 37.57 -2.59
C MET A 251 -38.64 38.77 -2.86
N PHE A 252 -38.30 39.58 -3.86
CA PHE A 252 -39.02 40.80 -4.21
C PHE A 252 -39.75 40.70 -5.55
N GLU A 253 -39.99 39.49 -6.05
CA GLU A 253 -40.76 39.27 -7.27
C GLU A 253 -42.19 39.81 -7.05
N GLY A 254 -42.56 40.87 -7.79
CA GLY A 254 -43.84 41.56 -7.62
C GLY A 254 -43.91 42.57 -6.46
N GLN A 255 -42.79 42.82 -5.76
CA GLN A 255 -42.71 43.80 -4.67
C GLN A 255 -41.70 44.91 -4.99
N ARG A 256 -41.89 46.10 -4.41
CA ARG A 256 -40.98 47.24 -4.63
C ARG A 256 -39.70 47.08 -3.79
N LEU A 257 -38.54 47.27 -4.44
CA LEU A 257 -37.23 47.52 -3.83
C LEU A 257 -36.88 49.00 -4.01
N ASP A 258 -36.51 49.68 -2.92
CA ASP A 258 -36.19 51.11 -2.95
C ASP A 258 -34.74 51.37 -3.34
N ALA A 259 -33.83 50.48 -2.93
CA ALA A 259 -32.43 50.54 -3.32
C ALA A 259 -31.77 49.16 -3.31
N VAL A 260 -30.79 48.96 -4.20
CA VAL A 260 -29.97 47.75 -4.22
C VAL A 260 -28.49 48.14 -4.32
N VAL A 261 -27.69 47.64 -3.39
CA VAL A 261 -26.23 47.73 -3.44
C VAL A 261 -25.68 46.40 -3.90
N VAL A 262 -25.10 46.37 -5.11
CA VAL A 262 -24.48 45.17 -5.68
C VAL A 262 -22.98 45.28 -5.48
N SER A 263 -22.43 44.54 -4.51
CA SER A 263 -21.00 44.50 -4.25
C SER A 263 -20.37 43.27 -4.91
N ASP A 264 -19.62 43.51 -5.98
CA ASP A 264 -18.98 42.49 -6.82
C ASP A 264 -17.46 42.53 -6.64
N ALA A 265 -16.94 41.52 -5.97
CA ALA A 265 -15.53 41.29 -5.69
C ALA A 265 -14.89 40.24 -6.61
N GLN A 266 -15.52 39.92 -7.74
CA GLN A 266 -14.96 39.01 -8.72
C GLN A 266 -13.65 39.52 -9.29
N ARG A 267 -12.77 38.56 -9.59
CA ARG A 267 -11.43 38.84 -10.10
C ARG A 267 -11.46 39.10 -11.60
N SER A 268 -10.61 40.01 -12.08
CA SER A 268 -10.40 40.22 -13.52
C SER A 268 -9.67 39.02 -14.14
N LEU A 269 -10.35 38.22 -14.97
CA LEU A 269 -9.74 37.08 -15.68
C LEU A 269 -8.93 37.49 -16.92
N THR A 270 -9.10 38.73 -17.39
CA THR A 270 -8.50 39.33 -18.60
C THR A 270 -7.01 39.68 -18.48
N ARG A 271 -6.36 39.41 -17.35
CA ARG A 271 -4.97 39.81 -17.07
C ARG A 271 -4.04 38.65 -16.69
N GLU A 272 -4.47 37.41 -16.90
CA GLU A 272 -3.67 36.20 -16.62
C GLU A 272 -3.11 35.57 -17.91
N PHE A 273 -2.05 36.15 -18.46
CA PHE A 273 -1.40 35.63 -19.68
C PHE A 273 -0.25 34.64 -19.41
N THR A 274 0.14 34.44 -18.15
CA THR A 274 1.41 33.77 -17.78
C THR A 274 1.25 32.40 -17.11
N ASN A 275 0.03 31.86 -17.02
CA ASN A 275 -0.20 30.58 -16.34
C ASN A 275 -0.01 29.40 -17.30
N GLU A 276 0.93 28.50 -16.99
CA GLU A 276 1.08 27.21 -17.67
C GLU A 276 0.14 26.18 -17.03
N TYR A 277 -1.00 25.91 -17.67
CA TYR A 277 -2.04 25.01 -17.16
C TYR A 277 -1.70 23.52 -17.33
N LEU A 278 -0.46 23.14 -17.03
CA LEU A 278 0.10 21.79 -17.25
C LEU A 278 -0.60 20.69 -16.41
N PHE A 279 -1.04 21.02 -15.19
CA PHE A 279 -1.62 20.05 -14.26
C PHE A 279 -3.16 20.15 -14.16
N ALA A 280 -3.82 19.00 -13.94
CA ALA A 280 -5.28 18.90 -13.86
C ALA A 280 -5.95 19.84 -12.83
N PRO A 281 -5.44 20.02 -11.60
CA PRO A 281 -6.08 20.92 -10.62
C PRO A 281 -6.10 22.39 -11.06
N GLY A 282 -5.04 22.85 -11.72
CA GLY A 282 -4.96 24.21 -12.27
C GLY A 282 -5.97 24.42 -13.40
N ARG A 283 -6.13 23.42 -14.28
CA ARG A 283 -7.14 23.41 -15.35
C ARG A 283 -8.56 23.42 -14.79
N THR A 284 -8.87 22.54 -13.83
CA THR A 284 -10.20 22.48 -13.21
C THR A 284 -10.56 23.79 -12.50
N SER A 285 -9.63 24.38 -11.73
CA SER A 285 -9.86 25.70 -11.11
C SER A 285 -10.17 26.75 -12.18
N ARG A 286 -9.43 26.77 -13.30
CA ARG A 286 -9.67 27.73 -14.38
C ARG A 286 -11.01 27.51 -15.07
N CYS A 287 -11.43 26.27 -15.31
CA CYS A 287 -12.74 25.98 -15.88
C CYS A 287 -13.88 26.48 -14.98
N VAL A 288 -13.79 26.23 -13.67
CA VAL A 288 -14.77 26.72 -12.70
C VAL A 288 -14.78 28.25 -12.68
N ASP A 289 -13.61 28.91 -12.62
CA ASP A 289 -13.50 30.37 -12.64
C ASP A 289 -14.16 30.97 -13.91
N LEU A 290 -13.95 30.36 -15.08
CA LEU A 290 -14.54 30.79 -16.35
C LEU A 290 -16.06 30.61 -16.37
N MET A 291 -16.57 29.47 -15.86
CA MET A 291 -18.01 29.22 -15.76
C MET A 291 -18.67 30.22 -14.81
N MET A 292 -18.09 30.46 -13.63
CA MET A 292 -18.59 31.45 -12.67
C MET A 292 -18.58 32.86 -13.25
N ASN A 293 -17.51 33.26 -13.96
CA ASN A 293 -17.46 34.56 -14.62
C ASN A 293 -18.57 34.71 -15.67
N ARG A 294 -18.80 33.67 -16.48
CA ARG A 294 -19.88 33.66 -17.47
C ARG A 294 -21.26 33.76 -16.81
N VAL A 295 -21.50 33.02 -15.72
CA VAL A 295 -22.75 33.09 -14.95
C VAL A 295 -22.94 34.51 -14.43
N SER A 296 -21.95 35.10 -13.76
CA SER A 296 -22.07 36.45 -13.23
C SER A 296 -22.20 37.54 -14.29
N TRP A 297 -21.70 37.31 -15.51
CA TRP A 297 -21.99 38.19 -16.64
C TRP A 297 -23.49 38.18 -17.00
N PHE A 298 -24.09 37.00 -17.11
CA PHE A 298 -25.54 36.86 -17.32
C PHE A 298 -26.36 37.37 -16.14
N GLU A 299 -25.89 37.19 -14.91
CA GLU A 299 -26.56 37.70 -13.72
C GLU A 299 -26.50 39.22 -13.64
N ASN A 300 -25.37 39.83 -13.98
CA ASN A 300 -25.27 41.29 -14.10
C ASN A 300 -26.22 41.82 -15.18
N LEU A 301 -26.36 41.12 -16.30
CA LEU A 301 -27.26 41.51 -17.38
C LEU A 301 -28.74 41.35 -16.97
N ALA A 302 -29.10 40.20 -16.39
CA ALA A 302 -30.44 39.93 -15.87
C ALA A 302 -30.80 40.83 -14.69
N ALA A 303 -29.83 41.14 -13.83
CA ALA A 303 -29.95 42.12 -12.76
C ALA A 303 -30.22 43.51 -13.33
N ALA A 304 -29.49 43.95 -14.37
CA ALA A 304 -29.76 45.24 -15.00
C ALA A 304 -31.21 45.33 -15.50
N THR A 305 -31.75 44.27 -16.12
CA THR A 305 -33.15 44.21 -16.56
C THR A 305 -34.16 44.10 -15.40
N ALA A 306 -33.81 43.45 -14.29
CA ALA A 306 -34.66 43.36 -13.10
C ALA A 306 -34.62 44.64 -12.24
N LEU A 307 -33.51 45.37 -12.31
CA LEU A 307 -33.30 46.66 -11.68
C LEU A 307 -34.00 47.79 -12.46
N GLU A 308 -34.18 47.67 -13.78
CA GLU A 308 -35.09 48.53 -14.56
C GLU A 308 -36.57 48.38 -14.13
N ARG A 309 -36.95 47.22 -13.58
CA ARG A 309 -38.28 47.00 -12.96
C ARG A 309 -38.36 47.53 -11.53
N CYS A 310 -37.24 47.85 -10.90
CA CYS A 310 -37.20 48.54 -9.62
C CYS A 310 -37.28 50.04 -9.89
N GLN A 311 -38.33 50.72 -9.42
CA GLN A 311 -38.40 52.19 -9.43
C GLN A 311 -37.46 52.85 -8.38
N GLY A 312 -36.33 52.18 -8.06
CA GLY A 312 -35.41 52.49 -6.97
C GLY A 312 -33.99 52.82 -7.45
N ARG A 313 -33.04 52.93 -6.52
CA ARG A 313 -31.64 53.32 -6.81
C ARG A 313 -30.70 52.12 -6.78
N VAL A 314 -29.82 52.01 -7.77
CA VAL A 314 -28.82 50.92 -7.86
C VAL A 314 -27.42 51.47 -7.62
N LEU A 315 -26.68 50.82 -6.71
CA LEU A 315 -25.28 51.09 -6.46
C LEU A 315 -24.44 49.87 -6.87
N ALA A 316 -23.88 49.89 -8.08
CA ALA A 316 -23.02 48.81 -8.58
C ALA A 316 -21.55 49.05 -8.21
N CYS A 317 -21.03 48.27 -7.28
CA CYS A 317 -19.65 48.37 -6.78
C CYS A 317 -18.83 47.17 -7.29
N ARG A 318 -18.05 47.34 -8.36
CA ARG A 318 -17.20 46.26 -8.89
C ARG A 318 -15.73 46.48 -8.54
N LEU A 319 -15.06 45.43 -8.09
CA LEU A 319 -13.61 45.42 -7.82
C LEU A 319 -12.78 45.86 -9.03
N THR A 320 -13.25 45.56 -10.23
CA THR A 320 -12.56 45.91 -11.49
C THR A 320 -12.87 47.32 -11.98
N THR A 321 -13.81 48.04 -11.37
CA THR A 321 -14.09 49.44 -11.69
C THR A 321 -12.90 50.30 -11.32
N ARG A 322 -12.44 51.11 -12.28
CA ARG A 322 -11.43 52.15 -12.02
C ARG A 322 -12.10 53.43 -11.58
N VAL A 323 -11.65 53.96 -10.45
CA VAL A 323 -12.01 55.29 -9.96
C VAL A 323 -10.96 56.27 -10.46
N GLU A 324 -11.39 57.38 -11.03
CA GLU A 324 -10.48 58.40 -11.56
C GLU A 324 -9.64 59.01 -10.44
N GLU A 325 -8.32 59.10 -10.64
CA GLU A 325 -7.38 59.56 -9.61
C GLU A 325 -7.64 61.00 -9.13
N ARG A 326 -8.35 61.81 -9.93
CA ARG A 326 -8.80 63.14 -9.52
C ARG A 326 -9.75 63.12 -8.32
N HIS A 327 -10.38 61.98 -8.05
CA HIS A 327 -11.25 61.83 -6.90
C HIS A 327 -10.42 61.77 -5.59
N PRO A 328 -10.74 62.57 -4.56
CA PRO A 328 -9.90 62.73 -3.37
C PRO A 328 -9.55 61.44 -2.61
N PHE A 329 -10.38 60.41 -2.76
CA PHE A 329 -10.28 59.11 -2.10
C PHE A 329 -9.90 57.98 -3.07
N ALA A 330 -9.47 58.28 -4.30
CA ALA A 330 -9.07 57.25 -5.25
C ALA A 330 -7.68 56.70 -4.90
N PRO A 331 -7.49 55.37 -4.83
CA PRO A 331 -6.17 54.78 -4.83
C PRO A 331 -5.45 55.07 -6.15
N LEU A 332 -4.10 55.02 -6.16
CA LEU A 332 -3.34 55.10 -7.41
C LEU A 332 -3.78 54.03 -8.40
N THR A 333 -3.80 54.33 -9.70
CA THR A 333 -4.23 53.41 -10.77
C THR A 333 -3.48 52.08 -10.70
N ALA A 334 -2.17 52.12 -10.44
CA ALA A 334 -1.35 50.92 -10.27
C ALA A 334 -1.83 50.03 -9.10
N HIS A 335 -2.33 50.63 -8.02
CA HIS A 335 -2.88 49.90 -6.87
C HIS A 335 -4.26 49.34 -7.18
N GLN A 336 -5.13 50.11 -7.85
CA GLN A 336 -6.43 49.62 -8.32
C GLN A 336 -6.26 48.41 -9.25
N ASP A 337 -5.30 48.49 -10.17
CA ASP A 337 -4.97 47.40 -11.10
C ASP A 337 -4.42 46.16 -10.38
N ALA A 338 -3.54 46.34 -9.40
CA ALA A 338 -3.02 45.25 -8.60
C ALA A 338 -4.13 44.57 -7.77
N VAL A 339 -4.98 45.36 -7.11
CA VAL A 339 -6.15 44.88 -6.33
C VAL A 339 -7.13 44.10 -7.20
N GLY A 340 -7.41 44.56 -8.43
CA GLY A 340 -8.27 43.84 -9.38
C GLY A 340 -7.76 42.46 -9.78
N THR A 341 -6.46 42.18 -9.57
CA THR A 341 -5.83 40.88 -9.82
C THR A 341 -5.59 40.05 -8.56
N ALA A 342 -5.92 40.58 -7.37
CA ALA A 342 -5.63 39.94 -6.09
C ALA A 342 -6.18 38.51 -6.02
N ARG A 343 -5.43 37.60 -5.38
CA ARG A 343 -5.74 36.16 -5.37
C ARG A 343 -7.07 35.83 -4.68
N THR A 344 -7.76 34.81 -5.19
CA THR A 344 -8.92 34.19 -4.53
C THR A 344 -8.39 33.06 -3.65
N ASP A 345 -8.19 33.33 -2.36
CA ASP A 345 -7.64 32.38 -1.40
C ASP A 345 -8.10 32.68 0.03
N LEU A 346 -7.96 31.70 0.91
CA LEU A 346 -8.16 31.86 2.37
C LEU A 346 -6.81 31.83 3.10
N ASP A 347 -5.76 32.34 2.45
CA ASP A 347 -4.41 32.50 2.99
C ASP A 347 -4.23 33.85 3.70
N ASP A 348 -3.04 34.13 4.22
CA ASP A 348 -2.77 35.38 4.91
C ASP A 348 -2.49 36.54 3.95
N PHE A 349 -3.21 37.64 4.16
CA PHE A 349 -2.97 38.91 3.51
C PHE A 349 -2.06 39.80 4.39
N THR A 350 -1.14 40.53 3.75
CA THR A 350 -0.31 41.52 4.46
C THR A 350 -1.16 42.74 4.83
N PRO A 351 -0.76 43.54 5.83
CA PRO A 351 -1.49 44.77 6.16
C PRO A 351 -1.65 45.72 4.97
N ASP A 352 -0.66 45.77 4.08
CA ASP A 352 -0.69 46.57 2.85
C ASP A 352 -1.70 46.05 1.83
N GLU A 353 -1.76 44.72 1.65
CA GLU A 353 -2.77 44.09 0.79
C GLU A 353 -4.18 44.33 1.35
N ILE A 354 -4.35 44.24 2.68
CA ILE A 354 -5.63 44.47 3.37
C ILE A 354 -6.12 45.90 3.18
N ASP A 355 -5.30 46.87 3.57
CA ASP A 355 -5.67 48.28 3.49
C ASP A 355 -5.93 48.70 2.03
N ALA A 356 -5.15 48.20 1.06
CA ALA A 356 -5.35 48.51 -0.35
C ALA A 356 -6.71 48.02 -0.88
N ILE A 357 -7.10 46.78 -0.53
CA ILE A 357 -8.38 46.20 -0.98
C ILE A 357 -9.56 46.92 -0.32
N VAL A 358 -9.48 47.20 0.98
CA VAL A 358 -10.51 47.94 1.73
C VAL A 358 -10.66 49.36 1.19
N HIS A 359 -9.54 50.07 0.99
CA HIS A 359 -9.52 51.42 0.43
C HIS A 359 -10.14 51.45 -0.97
N HIS A 360 -9.83 50.47 -1.82
CA HIS A 360 -10.43 50.37 -3.15
C HIS A 360 -11.94 50.13 -3.10
N GLY A 361 -12.42 49.22 -2.22
CA GLY A 361 -13.85 48.99 -2.02
C GLY A 361 -14.61 50.23 -1.58
N TYR A 362 -14.03 50.97 -0.64
CA TYR A 362 -14.56 52.26 -0.19
C TYR A 362 -14.64 53.28 -1.34
N ALA A 363 -13.54 53.44 -2.10
CA ALA A 363 -13.45 54.39 -3.20
C ALA A 363 -14.45 54.08 -4.32
N VAL A 364 -14.59 52.81 -4.69
CA VAL A 364 -15.56 52.34 -5.70
C VAL A 364 -16.99 52.61 -5.25
N ALA A 365 -17.35 52.30 -4.00
CA ALA A 365 -18.68 52.54 -3.48
C ALA A 365 -19.03 54.04 -3.48
N ARG A 366 -18.08 54.87 -3.09
CA ARG A 366 -18.22 56.33 -3.12
C ARG A 366 -18.39 56.87 -4.54
N ALA A 367 -17.57 56.42 -5.48
CA ALA A 367 -17.67 56.81 -6.89
C ALA A 367 -19.02 56.39 -7.50
N ALA A 368 -19.46 55.17 -7.24
CA ALA A 368 -20.75 54.66 -7.69
C ALA A 368 -21.92 55.47 -7.10
N ALA A 369 -21.80 55.93 -5.86
CA ALA A 369 -22.84 56.72 -5.20
C ALA A 369 -22.92 58.14 -5.78
N GLY A 370 -21.78 58.77 -6.03
CA GLY A 370 -21.67 60.10 -6.65
C GLY A 370 -22.22 60.17 -8.07
N ALA A 371 -22.11 59.08 -8.84
CA ALA A 371 -22.73 58.97 -10.16
C ALA A 371 -24.28 58.90 -10.12
N GLY A 372 -24.87 58.54 -8.97
CA GLY A 372 -26.32 58.36 -8.81
C GLY A 372 -27.03 59.42 -7.95
N GLY A 373 -26.32 60.45 -7.44
CA GLY A 373 -26.87 61.50 -6.57
C GLY A 373 -25.83 62.12 -5.61
N PRO A 374 -26.18 63.15 -4.81
CA PRO A 374 -25.21 63.86 -3.98
C PRO A 374 -24.68 62.96 -2.85
N THR A 375 -23.36 62.77 -2.82
CA THR A 375 -22.63 62.29 -1.63
C THR A 375 -22.23 63.49 -0.80
N ALA A 376 -22.16 63.37 0.53
CA ALA A 376 -21.72 64.49 1.34
C ALA A 376 -20.27 64.90 0.97
N GLU A 377 -20.07 66.18 0.64
CA GLU A 377 -18.74 66.74 0.48
C GLU A 377 -17.99 66.56 1.80
N ARG A 378 -16.77 65.99 1.74
CA ARG A 378 -15.95 65.80 2.93
C ARG A 378 -14.91 66.90 3.05
N PRO A 379 -14.58 67.32 4.28
CA PRO A 379 -13.54 68.31 4.50
C PRO A 379 -12.21 67.87 3.90
N ALA A 380 -11.45 68.82 3.37
CA ALA A 380 -10.06 68.62 2.99
C ALA A 380 -9.26 68.14 4.23
N GLY A 381 -8.79 66.89 4.22
CA GLY A 381 -8.06 66.29 5.34
C GLY A 381 -8.71 65.05 5.98
N HIS A 382 -9.90 64.62 5.51
CA HIS A 382 -10.48 63.35 5.95
C HIS A 382 -9.55 62.17 5.62
N LYS A 383 -9.10 61.45 6.64
CA LYS A 383 -8.11 60.36 6.50
C LYS A 383 -8.76 59.12 5.88
N VAL A 384 -8.03 58.45 4.99
CA VAL A 384 -8.41 57.13 4.48
C VAL A 384 -8.42 56.13 5.64
N TRP A 385 -9.53 55.43 5.80
CA TRP A 385 -9.67 54.39 6.82
C TRP A 385 -8.79 53.18 6.49
N THR A 386 -7.91 52.83 7.43
CA THR A 386 -6.88 51.78 7.29
C THR A 386 -6.99 50.79 8.44
N PRO A 387 -7.84 49.74 8.32
CA PRO A 387 -8.14 48.86 9.44
C PRO A 387 -6.95 47.99 9.87
N ALA A 388 -5.94 47.77 9.01
CA ALA A 388 -4.77 46.97 9.35
C ALA A 388 -3.58 47.81 9.89
N ARG A 389 -3.43 49.06 9.45
CA ARG A 389 -2.38 49.99 9.94
C ARG A 389 -2.92 51.40 10.16
N ALA A 390 -3.36 51.68 11.38
CA ALA A 390 -3.98 52.97 11.75
C ALA A 390 -3.04 54.20 11.63
N ASP A 391 -1.73 53.99 11.58
CA ASP A 391 -0.68 55.01 11.50
C ASP A 391 -0.30 55.41 10.06
N ARG A 392 -0.93 54.81 9.05
CA ARG A 392 -0.58 55.02 7.64
C ARG A 392 -0.98 56.43 7.13
N PRO A 393 -0.09 57.14 6.40
CA PRO A 393 -0.44 58.41 5.76
C PRO A 393 -1.45 58.21 4.62
N ALA A 394 -2.40 59.15 4.48
CA ALA A 394 -3.56 59.05 3.57
C ALA A 394 -3.23 58.92 2.06
N ARG A 395 -1.99 59.19 1.65
CA ARG A 395 -1.49 59.05 0.26
C ARG A 395 -0.26 58.13 0.11
N GLY A 396 0.07 57.36 1.14
CA GLY A 396 1.19 56.41 1.05
C GLY A 396 0.89 55.27 0.06
N GLY A 397 1.87 54.88 -0.75
CA GLY A 397 1.73 53.73 -1.64
C GLY A 397 1.62 52.41 -0.89
N TYR A 398 0.90 51.43 -1.47
CA TYR A 398 0.78 50.08 -0.93
C TYR A 398 1.83 49.13 -1.53
N ALA A 399 2.49 48.32 -0.70
CA ALA A 399 3.38 47.28 -1.18
C ALA A 399 2.59 46.04 -1.65
N LEU A 400 2.15 46.06 -2.92
CA LEU A 400 1.27 45.01 -3.50
C LEU A 400 2.01 44.01 -4.40
N ARG A 401 3.33 43.87 -4.24
CA ARG A 401 4.13 42.97 -5.08
C ARG A 401 3.68 41.52 -4.88
N GLY A 402 3.15 40.92 -5.95
CA GLY A 402 2.72 39.52 -5.94
C GLY A 402 1.33 39.28 -5.32
N ILE A 403 0.50 40.30 -5.13
CA ILE A 403 -0.86 40.17 -4.55
C ILE A 403 -1.74 39.13 -5.29
N GLY A 404 -1.55 38.99 -6.61
CA GLY A 404 -2.24 38.00 -7.44
C GLY A 404 -1.68 36.57 -7.39
N ARG A 405 -0.49 36.35 -6.82
CA ARG A 405 0.16 35.02 -6.76
C ARG A 405 -0.35 34.24 -5.56
N ARG A 406 -0.84 33.02 -5.78
CA ARG A 406 -1.22 32.10 -4.68
C ARG A 406 0.03 31.68 -3.91
N LYS A 407 0.07 31.90 -2.60
CA LYS A 407 1.18 31.52 -1.74
C LYS A 407 1.06 30.03 -1.38
N LEU A 408 1.59 29.12 -2.20
CA LEU A 408 1.57 27.69 -1.91
C LEU A 408 2.71 27.32 -0.95
N GLY A 409 2.46 27.36 0.36
CA GLY A 409 3.45 27.03 1.39
C GLY A 409 2.94 25.99 2.38
N LEU A 410 3.49 24.78 2.33
CA LEU A 410 3.19 23.69 3.28
C LEU A 410 3.90 23.89 4.64
N PHE A 411 5.01 24.63 4.67
CA PHE A 411 5.79 24.88 5.87
C PHE A 411 5.56 26.29 6.42
N ARG A 412 5.18 26.38 7.70
CA ARG A 412 5.17 27.61 8.50
C ARG A 412 5.73 27.32 9.89
N PRO A 413 6.84 27.96 10.31
CA PRO A 413 7.50 27.67 11.59
C PRO A 413 6.56 27.74 12.80
N GLY A 414 5.63 28.70 12.80
CA GLY A 414 4.67 28.91 13.89
C GLY A 414 3.47 27.96 13.93
N HIS A 415 3.41 26.93 13.07
CA HIS A 415 2.29 25.99 13.03
C HIS A 415 2.76 24.55 13.25
N TRP A 416 2.29 23.90 14.33
CA TRP A 416 2.70 22.53 14.73
C TRP A 416 2.62 21.51 13.58
N ALA A 417 1.56 21.57 12.76
CA ALA A 417 1.35 20.63 11.68
C ALA A 417 2.47 20.69 10.62
N SER A 418 3.16 21.82 10.45
CA SER A 418 4.32 21.89 9.55
C SER A 418 5.48 21.03 10.05
N TRP A 419 5.77 21.05 11.34
CA TRP A 419 6.79 20.19 11.94
C TRP A 419 6.39 18.72 11.92
N ALA A 420 5.11 18.43 12.20
CA ALA A 420 4.59 17.06 12.07
C ALA A 420 4.71 16.52 10.64
N LEU A 421 4.47 17.35 9.62
CA LEU A 421 4.69 16.96 8.21
C LEU A 421 6.16 16.67 7.91
N VAL A 422 7.09 17.48 8.44
CA VAL A 422 8.54 17.22 8.28
C VAL A 422 8.92 15.89 8.93
N LEU A 423 8.45 15.63 10.15
CA LEU A 423 8.72 14.38 10.87
C LEU A 423 8.11 13.17 10.13
N LEU A 424 6.88 13.28 9.64
CA LEU A 424 6.24 12.22 8.85
C LEU A 424 6.95 11.99 7.52
N ALA A 425 7.39 13.05 6.84
CA ALA A 425 8.19 12.92 5.63
C ALA A 425 9.52 12.20 5.92
N ALA A 426 10.22 12.59 6.99
CA ALA A 426 11.43 11.89 7.43
C ALA A 426 11.15 10.43 7.77
N PHE A 427 10.06 10.13 8.48
CA PHE A 427 9.65 8.75 8.79
C PHE A 427 9.41 7.92 7.53
N TRP A 428 8.66 8.43 6.56
CA TRP A 428 8.38 7.72 5.31
C TRP A 428 9.59 7.55 4.40
N VAL A 429 10.61 8.40 4.53
CA VAL A 429 11.91 8.24 3.85
C VAL A 429 12.80 7.24 4.57
N LEU A 430 12.83 7.27 5.91
CA LEU A 430 13.68 6.41 6.73
C LEU A 430 13.15 4.98 6.84
N LEU A 431 11.83 4.78 6.80
CA LEU A 431 11.20 3.46 6.96
C LEU A 431 11.66 2.46 5.88
N PRO A 432 11.62 2.77 4.56
CA PRO A 432 12.16 1.87 3.54
C PRO A 432 13.65 1.59 3.72
N VAL A 433 14.44 2.59 4.10
CA VAL A 433 15.89 2.43 4.35
C VAL A 433 16.12 1.45 5.50
N ALA A 434 15.38 1.59 6.60
CA ALA A 434 15.45 0.68 7.74
C ALA A 434 14.99 -0.75 7.38
N VAL A 435 13.92 -0.88 6.59
CA VAL A 435 13.43 -2.19 6.11
C VAL A 435 14.47 -2.87 5.21
N ILE A 436 15.06 -2.13 4.27
CA ILE A 436 16.12 -2.66 3.38
C ILE A 436 17.36 -3.06 4.20
N ALA A 437 17.77 -2.24 5.16
CA ALA A 437 18.88 -2.55 6.05
C ALA A 437 18.61 -3.81 6.88
N TYR A 438 17.42 -3.94 7.46
CA TYR A 438 16.99 -5.12 8.21
C TYR A 438 16.98 -6.39 7.34
N GLN A 439 16.44 -6.30 6.11
CA GLN A 439 16.46 -7.40 5.16
C GLN A 439 17.88 -7.82 4.80
N ARG A 440 18.79 -6.87 4.58
CA ARG A 440 20.22 -7.17 4.31
C ARG A 440 20.88 -7.89 5.48
N VAL A 441 20.66 -7.44 6.71
CA VAL A 441 21.18 -8.12 7.91
C VAL A 441 20.67 -9.56 7.98
N LYS A 442 19.36 -9.77 7.74
CA LYS A 442 18.76 -11.11 7.75
C LYS A 442 19.28 -12.02 6.64
N VAL A 443 19.55 -11.50 5.44
CA VAL A 443 20.16 -12.27 4.34
C VAL A 443 21.58 -12.70 4.71
N VAL A 444 22.39 -11.80 5.28
CA VAL A 444 23.76 -12.12 5.71
C VAL A 444 23.75 -13.18 6.82
N GLU A 445 22.82 -13.07 7.77
CA GLU A 445 22.68 -14.06 8.85
C GLU A 445 22.29 -15.45 8.31
N ALA A 446 21.36 -15.50 7.36
CA ALA A 446 20.98 -16.75 6.68
C ALA A 446 22.13 -17.36 5.88
N GLN A 447 22.91 -16.55 5.16
CA GLN A 447 24.09 -17.01 4.41
C GLN A 447 25.15 -17.63 5.32
N LYS A 448 25.40 -17.03 6.49
CA LYS A 448 26.34 -17.60 7.48
C LYS A 448 25.89 -18.96 7.99
N GLN A 449 24.59 -19.12 8.28
CA GLN A 449 24.04 -20.39 8.74
C GLN A 449 24.13 -21.48 7.66
N ALA A 450 23.85 -21.14 6.40
CA ALA A 450 23.97 -22.06 5.28
C ALA A 450 25.43 -22.54 5.09
N ALA A 451 26.41 -21.63 5.15
CA ALA A 451 27.82 -21.97 5.01
C ALA A 451 28.32 -22.92 6.13
N VAL A 452 27.84 -22.75 7.36
CA VAL A 452 28.18 -23.66 8.48
C VAL A 452 27.57 -25.04 8.27
N ALA A 453 26.32 -25.12 7.79
CA ALA A 453 25.64 -26.40 7.53
C ALA A 453 26.32 -27.18 6.39
N GLU A 454 26.72 -26.51 5.30
CA GLU A 454 27.46 -27.15 4.20
C GLU A 454 28.81 -27.73 4.65
N GLY A 455 29.53 -27.02 5.52
CA GLY A 455 30.78 -27.50 6.10
C GLY A 455 30.63 -28.80 6.92
N GLN A 456 29.53 -28.93 7.68
CA GLN A 456 29.24 -30.13 8.49
C GLN A 456 28.82 -31.34 7.65
N VAL A 457 28.07 -31.13 6.56
CA VAL A 457 27.65 -32.22 5.67
C VAL A 457 28.84 -32.79 4.89
N ALA A 458 29.82 -31.96 4.53
CA ALA A 458 31.01 -32.39 3.79
C ALA A 458 31.93 -33.31 4.61
N SER A 459 32.04 -33.09 5.93
CA SER A 459 32.90 -33.92 6.80
C SER A 459 32.34 -35.32 7.02
N ILE A 460 31.02 -35.45 7.24
CA ILE A 460 30.35 -36.74 7.44
C ILE A 460 30.52 -37.64 6.21
N ARG A 461 30.37 -37.07 5.00
CA ARG A 461 30.47 -37.81 3.74
C ARG A 461 31.87 -38.37 3.45
N HIS A 462 32.92 -37.81 4.06
CA HIS A 462 34.30 -38.27 3.87
C HIS A 462 34.62 -39.51 4.73
N GLU A 463 34.07 -39.60 5.95
CA GLU A 463 34.31 -40.72 6.85
C GLU A 463 33.61 -42.00 6.36
N ASP A 464 32.35 -41.91 5.90
CA ASP A 464 31.59 -43.05 5.37
C ASP A 464 32.26 -43.70 4.15
N LYS A 465 32.88 -42.89 3.29
CA LYS A 465 33.56 -43.37 2.07
C LYS A 465 34.81 -44.19 2.39
N LEU A 466 35.59 -43.77 3.38
CA LEU A 466 36.81 -44.46 3.81
C LEU A 466 36.50 -45.84 4.44
N GLN A 467 35.36 -45.98 5.13
CA GLN A 467 34.94 -47.27 5.69
C GLN A 467 34.43 -48.23 4.61
N ALA A 468 33.67 -47.76 3.62
CA ALA A 468 33.20 -48.58 2.51
C ALA A 468 34.37 -49.18 1.67
N ASP A 469 35.41 -48.38 1.41
CA ASP A 469 36.58 -48.83 0.64
C ASP A 469 37.37 -49.96 1.34
N ARG A 470 37.43 -49.94 2.68
CA ARG A 470 38.08 -51.01 3.46
C ARG A 470 37.36 -52.35 3.30
N VAL A 471 36.03 -52.36 3.40
CA VAL A 471 35.25 -53.60 3.31
C VAL A 471 35.31 -54.20 1.90
N ALA A 472 35.26 -53.37 0.85
CA ALA A 472 35.40 -53.81 -0.53
C ALA A 472 36.74 -54.52 -0.80
N LYS A 473 37.83 -54.06 -0.15
CA LYS A 473 39.15 -54.70 -0.26
C LYS A 473 39.14 -56.13 0.29
N LYS A 474 38.47 -56.38 1.42
CA LYS A 474 38.39 -57.72 2.06
C LYS A 474 37.60 -58.73 1.21
N PHE A 475 36.50 -58.32 0.58
CA PHE A 475 35.78 -59.16 -0.39
C PHE A 475 36.62 -59.53 -1.61
N ARG A 476 37.46 -58.60 -2.09
CA ARG A 476 38.39 -58.85 -3.20
C ARG A 476 39.45 -59.88 -2.84
N MET A 477 39.98 -59.83 -1.62
CA MET A 477 40.98 -60.79 -1.14
C MET A 477 40.44 -62.23 -1.17
N VAL A 478 39.26 -62.48 -0.60
CA VAL A 478 38.70 -63.84 -0.59
C VAL A 478 38.32 -64.33 -1.99
N ARG A 479 37.96 -63.43 -2.91
CA ARG A 479 37.78 -63.78 -4.33
C ARG A 479 39.08 -64.29 -4.97
N LEU A 480 40.21 -63.63 -4.71
CA LEU A 480 41.52 -64.06 -5.21
C LEU A 480 41.94 -65.41 -4.62
N LEU A 481 41.58 -65.67 -3.37
CA LEU A 481 41.77 -66.98 -2.73
C LEU A 481 41.03 -68.09 -3.49
N GLY A 482 39.74 -67.92 -3.78
CA GLY A 482 38.96 -68.89 -4.57
C GLY A 482 39.50 -69.09 -5.99
N ASP A 483 40.01 -68.04 -6.63
CA ASP A 483 40.63 -68.11 -7.96
C ASP A 483 41.95 -68.92 -7.97
N ALA A 484 42.73 -68.83 -6.89
CA ALA A 484 43.97 -69.59 -6.73
C ALA A 484 43.71 -71.10 -6.59
N VAL A 485 42.58 -71.50 -6.02
CA VAL A 485 42.24 -72.92 -5.80
C VAL A 485 41.78 -73.58 -7.10
N ILE A 486 40.96 -72.89 -7.88
CA ILE A 486 40.29 -73.47 -9.05
C ILE A 486 41.11 -73.59 -10.30
N SER A 487 42.15 -72.76 -10.42
CA SER A 487 42.92 -72.68 -11.65
C SER A 487 43.66 -73.98 -11.98
N GLY A 488 43.55 -75.05 -11.18
CA GLY A 488 44.04 -76.42 -11.42
C GLY A 488 43.07 -77.46 -12.02
N ASN A 489 41.84 -77.13 -12.42
CA ASN A 489 40.87 -78.14 -12.88
C ASN A 489 41.30 -78.89 -14.21
N PRO A 490 41.04 -80.21 -14.35
CA PRO A 490 41.62 -81.10 -15.39
C PRO A 490 41.33 -80.78 -16.87
N GLN A 491 40.40 -79.88 -17.19
CA GLN A 491 40.01 -79.68 -18.59
C GLN A 491 41.02 -78.87 -19.41
N ASN A 492 41.85 -78.04 -18.75
CA ASN A 492 42.91 -77.28 -19.42
C ASN A 492 44.26 -78.02 -19.41
N THR A 493 44.32 -79.23 -18.84
CA THR A 493 45.58 -79.94 -18.57
C THR A 493 45.80 -81.14 -19.49
N GLN A 494 45.05 -81.25 -20.60
CA GLN A 494 45.24 -82.35 -21.54
C GLN A 494 46.51 -82.19 -22.42
N THR A 495 47.21 -81.04 -22.32
CA THR A 495 48.49 -80.79 -22.99
C THR A 495 49.54 -80.27 -22.01
N PRO A 496 50.85 -80.51 -22.24
CA PRO A 496 51.93 -79.99 -21.39
C PRO A 496 51.93 -78.46 -21.26
N ALA A 497 51.56 -77.74 -22.32
CA ALA A 497 51.44 -76.28 -22.32
C ALA A 497 50.30 -75.78 -21.41
N GLY A 498 49.17 -76.48 -21.39
CA GLY A 498 48.02 -76.14 -20.55
C GLY A 498 48.25 -76.42 -19.05
N HIS A 499 49.07 -77.42 -18.71
CA HIS A 499 49.54 -77.66 -17.33
C HIS A 499 50.37 -76.48 -16.79
N GLN A 500 51.31 -75.96 -17.60
CA GLN A 500 52.17 -74.84 -17.20
C GLN A 500 51.36 -73.54 -17.04
N GLU A 501 50.49 -73.23 -18.00
CA GLU A 501 49.66 -72.02 -17.97
C GLU A 501 48.70 -72.01 -16.77
N SER A 502 48.14 -73.16 -16.43
CA SER A 502 47.30 -73.38 -15.26
C SER A 502 48.07 -73.15 -13.95
N ALA A 503 49.33 -73.61 -13.86
CA ALA A 503 50.21 -73.38 -12.71
C ALA A 503 50.61 -71.91 -12.56
N ASP A 504 50.91 -71.23 -13.67
CA ASP A 504 51.27 -69.80 -13.67
C ASP A 504 50.09 -68.91 -13.27
N ARG A 505 48.85 -69.30 -13.61
CA ARG A 505 47.64 -68.60 -13.16
C ARG A 505 47.41 -68.78 -11.65
N ARG A 506 47.61 -69.99 -11.11
CA ARG A 506 47.53 -70.26 -9.66
C ARG A 506 48.52 -69.42 -8.89
N ARG A 507 49.80 -69.45 -9.30
CA ARG A 507 50.87 -68.68 -8.65
C ARG A 507 50.57 -67.19 -8.66
N ARG A 508 50.11 -66.63 -9.79
CA ARG A 508 49.74 -65.21 -9.88
C ARG A 508 48.55 -64.84 -8.98
N ALA A 509 47.49 -65.64 -8.94
CA ALA A 509 46.35 -65.39 -8.07
C ALA A 509 46.73 -65.47 -6.57
N TRP A 510 47.57 -66.44 -6.20
CA TRP A 510 48.12 -66.57 -4.86
C TRP A 510 49.03 -65.41 -4.46
N GLU A 511 49.94 -64.99 -5.34
CA GLU A 511 50.83 -63.84 -5.10
C GLU A 511 50.04 -62.55 -4.93
N GLN A 512 49.00 -62.34 -5.74
CA GLN A 512 48.10 -61.18 -5.59
C GLN A 512 47.37 -61.20 -4.25
N PHE A 513 46.81 -62.35 -3.87
CA PHE A 513 46.17 -62.52 -2.56
C PHE A 513 47.17 -62.26 -1.41
N ALA A 514 48.35 -62.86 -1.45
CA ALA A 514 49.37 -62.70 -0.43
C ALA A 514 49.85 -61.25 -0.29
N ASN A 515 49.99 -60.53 -1.40
CA ASN A 515 50.36 -59.11 -1.39
C ASN A 515 49.26 -58.23 -0.78
N GLU A 516 48.00 -58.46 -1.12
CA GLU A 516 46.87 -57.75 -0.51
C GLU A 516 46.78 -58.03 0.99
N LEU A 517 47.07 -59.27 1.41
CA LEU A 517 47.09 -59.69 2.82
C LEU A 517 48.24 -59.05 3.61
N ARG A 518 49.44 -58.90 3.02
CA ARG A 518 50.56 -58.16 3.65
C ARG A 518 50.27 -56.67 3.77
N ALA A 519 49.52 -56.11 2.82
CA ALA A 519 49.21 -54.69 2.76
C ALA A 519 48.05 -54.28 3.69
N ASP A 520 47.34 -55.24 4.29
CA ASP A 520 46.28 -54.97 5.27
C ASP A 520 46.86 -54.99 6.71
N PRO A 521 46.84 -53.88 7.46
CA PRO A 521 47.42 -53.80 8.80
C PRO A 521 46.82 -54.78 9.80
N GLU A 522 45.55 -55.17 9.66
CA GLU A 522 44.85 -56.08 10.58
C GLU A 522 45.21 -57.54 10.30
N LEU A 523 45.54 -57.85 9.05
CA LEU A 523 45.80 -59.23 8.59
C LEU A 523 47.29 -59.50 8.30
N ALA A 524 48.15 -58.48 8.25
CA ALA A 524 49.58 -58.60 7.97
C ALA A 524 50.30 -59.55 8.95
N GLY A 525 49.84 -59.63 10.20
CA GLY A 525 50.37 -60.54 11.23
C GLY A 525 50.17 -62.03 10.90
N TYR A 526 49.17 -62.39 10.09
CA TYR A 526 48.88 -63.78 9.74
C TYR A 526 49.95 -64.41 8.85
N LEU A 527 50.64 -63.61 8.03
CA LEU A 527 51.73 -64.08 7.19
C LEU A 527 53.06 -64.22 7.93
N ASN A 528 53.24 -63.46 9.02
CA ASN A 528 54.47 -63.49 9.82
C ASN A 528 54.57 -64.74 10.73
N ASN A 529 53.51 -65.53 10.89
CA ASN A 529 53.56 -66.88 11.46
C ASN A 529 54.07 -67.89 10.40
N GLU A 530 55.33 -67.74 10.02
CA GLU A 530 55.99 -68.30 8.83
C GLU A 530 56.09 -69.84 8.69
N ALA A 531 55.52 -70.68 9.56
CA ALA A 531 55.81 -72.13 9.51
C ALA A 531 54.62 -73.11 9.51
N SER A 532 53.41 -72.75 9.92
CA SER A 532 52.38 -73.78 10.20
C SER A 532 51.15 -73.82 9.29
N ARG A 533 50.75 -72.73 8.61
CA ARG A 533 49.47 -72.68 7.87
C ARG A 533 49.54 -72.25 6.40
N VAL A 534 50.38 -71.26 6.05
CA VAL A 534 50.44 -70.70 4.69
C VAL A 534 51.41 -71.45 3.77
N ARG A 535 52.60 -71.83 4.25
CA ARG A 535 53.57 -72.64 3.47
C ARG A 535 53.02 -73.99 3.02
N PRO A 536 52.21 -74.73 3.82
CA PRO A 536 51.53 -75.92 3.36
C PRO A 536 50.58 -75.66 2.17
N ILE A 537 49.83 -74.56 2.20
CA ILE A 537 48.94 -74.15 1.09
C ILE A 537 49.76 -73.80 -0.15
N GLU A 538 50.79 -72.98 -0.02
CA GLU A 538 51.65 -72.58 -1.14
C GLU A 538 52.34 -73.79 -1.79
N LYS A 539 52.82 -74.73 -0.96
CA LYS A 539 53.42 -76.00 -1.41
C LYS A 539 52.39 -76.92 -2.07
N ALA A 540 51.16 -76.98 -1.55
CA ALA A 540 50.06 -77.74 -2.12
C ALA A 540 49.62 -77.18 -3.49
N LEU A 541 49.46 -75.86 -3.60
CA LEU A 541 49.06 -75.18 -4.85
C LEU A 541 50.12 -75.33 -5.96
N ALA A 542 51.40 -75.48 -5.58
CA ALA A 542 52.49 -75.77 -6.51
C ALA A 542 52.50 -77.22 -7.03
N GLY A 543 51.95 -78.18 -6.28
CA GLY A 543 51.97 -79.62 -6.56
C GLY A 543 51.02 -80.11 -7.66
N GLY A 544 50.08 -79.25 -8.10
CA GLY A 544 49.06 -79.61 -9.10
C GLY A 544 47.81 -80.26 -8.50
N TRP A 545 46.75 -80.36 -9.31
CA TRP A 545 45.47 -80.99 -8.92
C TRP A 545 45.49 -82.50 -9.19
N PRO A 546 44.87 -83.35 -8.34
CA PRO A 546 44.19 -83.02 -7.10
C PRO A 546 45.17 -82.61 -5.98
N TYR A 547 44.74 -81.69 -5.11
CA TYR A 547 45.58 -81.20 -4.02
C TYR A 547 45.78 -82.26 -2.92
N PRO A 548 46.86 -82.18 -2.13
CA PRO A 548 47.04 -83.03 -0.96
C PRO A 548 45.86 -82.91 0.02
N PRO A 549 45.38 -84.03 0.60
CA PRO A 549 44.29 -84.01 1.56
C PRO A 549 44.54 -83.04 2.71
N GLY A 550 43.56 -82.17 2.99
CA GLY A 550 43.62 -81.18 4.07
C GLY A 550 43.99 -79.76 3.63
N THR A 551 44.30 -79.56 2.34
CA THR A 551 44.53 -78.22 1.76
C THR A 551 43.25 -77.37 1.78
N GLU A 552 42.10 -77.99 1.53
CA GLU A 552 40.77 -77.36 1.51
C GLU A 552 40.40 -76.76 2.87
N ARG A 553 40.72 -77.47 3.95
CA ARG A 553 40.45 -77.01 5.32
C ARG A 553 41.27 -75.77 5.66
N LEU A 554 42.54 -75.73 5.26
CA LEU A 554 43.41 -74.59 5.51
C LEU A 554 42.96 -73.34 4.76
N LEU A 555 42.39 -73.50 3.56
CA LEU A 555 41.83 -72.41 2.76
C LEU A 555 40.55 -71.84 3.39
N LEU A 556 39.65 -72.71 3.86
CA LEU A 556 38.43 -72.30 4.55
C LEU A 556 38.75 -71.58 5.87
N GLU A 557 39.73 -72.06 6.65
CA GLU A 557 40.19 -71.39 7.87
C GLU A 557 40.70 -69.97 7.56
N LEU A 558 41.44 -69.79 6.46
CA LEU A 558 41.95 -68.49 6.04
C LEU A 558 40.82 -67.52 5.60
N ALA A 559 39.84 -68.02 4.85
CA ALA A 559 38.70 -67.21 4.43
C ALA A 559 37.80 -66.78 5.60
N LYS A 560 37.59 -67.67 6.59
CA LYS A 560 36.83 -67.38 7.82
C LYS A 560 37.52 -66.36 8.72
N GLU A 561 38.85 -66.25 8.64
CA GLU A 561 39.58 -65.21 9.34
C GLU A 561 39.51 -63.85 8.64
N VAL A 562 39.51 -63.82 7.31
CA VAL A 562 39.23 -62.56 6.60
C VAL A 562 37.83 -62.05 6.97
N ARG A 563 36.86 -62.96 7.15
CA ARG A 563 35.52 -62.64 7.66
C ARG A 563 35.54 -62.07 9.08
N SER A 564 36.29 -62.66 10.02
CA SER A 564 36.36 -62.17 11.41
C SER A 564 36.92 -60.73 11.49
N SER A 565 37.79 -60.37 10.55
CA SER A 565 38.35 -59.02 10.45
C SER A 565 37.37 -57.98 9.86
N ILE A 566 36.31 -58.41 9.15
CA ILE A 566 35.22 -57.51 8.76
C ILE A 566 34.44 -57.23 10.04
N GLY A 567 34.83 -56.17 10.75
CA GLY A 567 34.39 -55.86 12.11
C GLY A 567 32.86 -55.89 12.29
N SER A 568 32.42 -56.01 13.54
CA SER A 568 31.00 -56.07 13.91
C SER A 568 30.30 -54.70 13.90
N ASP A 569 30.88 -53.70 13.26
CA ASP A 569 30.28 -52.37 13.12
C ASP A 569 29.14 -52.39 12.09
N ALA A 570 28.27 -51.37 12.13
CA ALA A 570 27.08 -51.32 11.29
C ALA A 570 27.40 -51.40 9.79
N VAL A 571 28.52 -50.79 9.38
CA VAL A 571 28.98 -50.76 7.98
C VAL A 571 29.48 -52.15 7.53
N GLY A 572 30.27 -52.85 8.37
CA GLY A 572 30.71 -54.21 8.10
C GLY A 572 29.54 -55.21 8.01
N LEU A 573 28.58 -55.10 8.93
CA LEU A 573 27.37 -55.92 8.95
C LEU A 573 26.49 -55.70 7.71
N ASP A 574 26.28 -54.45 7.29
CA ASP A 574 25.48 -54.13 6.11
C ASP A 574 26.15 -54.58 4.81
N ALA A 575 27.48 -54.45 4.71
CA ALA A 575 28.23 -54.95 3.57
C ALA A 575 28.20 -56.50 3.47
N LEU A 576 28.30 -57.20 4.60
CA LEU A 576 28.13 -58.66 4.64
C LEU A 576 26.72 -59.09 4.22
N LYS A 577 25.67 -58.36 4.62
CA LYS A 577 24.29 -58.60 4.18
C LYS A 577 24.11 -58.36 2.67
N LEU A 578 24.66 -57.27 2.15
CA LEU A 578 24.58 -56.95 0.73
C LEU A 578 25.31 -58.01 -0.12
N GLY A 579 26.53 -58.36 0.28
CA GLY A 579 27.32 -59.42 -0.36
C GLY A 579 26.62 -60.79 -0.27
N ARG A 580 25.97 -61.10 0.86
CA ARG A 580 25.19 -62.34 1.03
C ARG A 580 24.09 -62.45 -0.02
N LYS A 581 23.34 -61.38 -0.28
CA LYS A 581 22.25 -61.38 -1.26
C LYS A 581 22.76 -61.67 -2.67
N GLU A 582 23.84 -61.03 -3.08
CA GLU A 582 24.43 -61.23 -4.40
C GLU A 582 25.00 -62.64 -4.55
N LEU A 583 25.80 -63.09 -3.58
CA LEU A 583 26.48 -64.40 -3.64
C LEU A 583 25.51 -65.57 -3.54
N TYR A 584 24.42 -65.45 -2.77
CA TYR A 584 23.39 -66.50 -2.69
C TYR A 584 22.58 -66.62 -3.99
N SER A 585 22.35 -65.50 -4.67
CA SER A 585 21.74 -65.51 -6.00
C SER A 585 22.66 -66.21 -7.00
N GLU A 586 23.94 -65.84 -7.02
CA GLU A 586 24.94 -66.45 -7.91
C GLU A 586 25.09 -67.96 -7.64
N LEU A 587 25.20 -68.36 -6.37
CA LEU A 587 25.27 -69.77 -5.98
C LEU A 587 24.04 -70.55 -6.45
N GLY A 588 22.85 -69.96 -6.28
CA GLY A 588 21.59 -70.58 -6.71
C GLY A 588 21.53 -70.84 -8.21
N GLU A 589 21.98 -69.88 -9.03
CA GLU A 589 22.09 -70.04 -10.48
C GLU A 589 23.10 -71.12 -10.87
N VAL A 590 24.25 -71.16 -10.18
CA VAL A 590 25.31 -72.13 -10.43
C VAL A 590 24.85 -73.57 -10.15
N VAL A 591 24.22 -73.81 -8.99
CA VAL A 591 23.77 -75.18 -8.63
C VAL A 591 22.58 -75.64 -9.46
N GLU A 592 21.70 -74.72 -9.88
CA GLU A 592 20.63 -75.01 -10.84
C GLU A 592 21.20 -75.42 -12.21
N ALA A 593 22.20 -74.67 -12.70
CA ALA A 593 22.86 -74.97 -13.97
C ALA A 593 23.60 -76.33 -13.96
N ILE A 594 24.08 -76.77 -12.80
CA ILE A 594 24.69 -78.09 -12.61
C ILE A 594 23.61 -79.19 -12.55
N ALA A 595 22.52 -78.97 -11.82
CA ALA A 595 21.48 -79.96 -11.58
C ALA A 595 20.54 -80.21 -12.77
N ASP A 596 20.23 -79.18 -13.56
CA ASP A 596 19.30 -79.26 -14.70
C ASP A 596 19.86 -78.57 -15.96
N PRO A 597 20.86 -79.18 -16.63
CA PRO A 597 21.53 -78.56 -17.75
C PRO A 597 20.63 -78.50 -18.99
N LYS A 598 20.33 -77.29 -19.50
CA LYS A 598 19.63 -77.11 -20.77
C LYS A 598 20.43 -77.78 -21.91
N LYS A 599 19.74 -78.53 -22.79
CA LYS A 599 20.33 -79.39 -23.86
C LYS A 599 21.39 -78.74 -24.76
N SER A 600 21.48 -77.42 -24.83
CA SER A 600 22.41 -76.66 -25.70
C SER A 600 23.72 -76.22 -25.04
N GLN A 601 24.02 -76.59 -23.79
CA GLN A 601 25.15 -75.99 -23.05
C GLN A 601 25.99 -76.95 -22.18
N LEU A 602 26.51 -78.04 -22.74
CA LEU A 602 27.47 -78.92 -22.05
C LEU A 602 28.74 -78.19 -21.55
N ILE A 603 29.21 -77.17 -22.28
CA ILE A 603 30.34 -76.31 -21.86
C ILE A 603 29.96 -75.44 -20.64
N ALA A 604 28.69 -75.04 -20.50
CA ALA A 604 28.25 -74.23 -19.36
C ALA A 604 28.21 -75.05 -18.06
N VAL A 605 27.98 -76.36 -18.11
CA VAL A 605 28.01 -77.23 -16.93
C VAL A 605 29.41 -77.30 -16.33
N VAL A 606 30.43 -77.43 -17.18
CA VAL A 606 31.84 -77.40 -16.74
C VAL A 606 32.17 -76.07 -16.05
N ASN A 607 31.79 -74.96 -16.68
CA ASN A 607 32.05 -73.63 -16.13
C ASN A 607 31.27 -73.41 -14.82
N SER A 608 30.06 -73.94 -14.70
CA SER A 608 29.24 -73.86 -13.49
C SER A 608 29.82 -74.71 -12.36
N ARG A 609 30.30 -75.93 -12.64
CA ARG A 609 31.06 -76.76 -11.66
C ARG A 609 32.27 -76.02 -11.13
N ARG A 610 33.02 -75.39 -12.04
CA ARG A 610 34.14 -74.54 -11.67
C ARG A 610 33.69 -73.39 -10.78
N GLN A 611 32.64 -72.68 -11.17
CA GLN A 611 32.13 -71.54 -10.39
C GLN A 611 31.64 -71.96 -9.00
N PHE A 612 31.05 -73.15 -8.84
CA PHE A 612 30.60 -73.67 -7.54
C PHE A 612 31.77 -73.76 -6.55
N TRP A 613 32.85 -74.44 -6.94
CA TRP A 613 34.05 -74.58 -6.11
C TRP A 613 34.70 -73.22 -5.79
N ARG A 614 34.46 -72.19 -6.62
CA ARG A 614 35.04 -70.85 -6.50
C ARG A 614 34.36 -70.07 -5.42
N LEU A 615 33.04 -70.20 -5.41
CA LEU A 615 32.18 -69.62 -4.42
C LEU A 615 32.43 -70.33 -3.10
N TYR A 616 32.46 -71.67 -3.08
CA TYR A 616 32.65 -72.49 -1.89
C TYR A 616 33.98 -72.23 -1.17
N TRP A 617 35.13 -72.34 -1.85
CA TRP A 617 36.44 -72.05 -1.23
C TRP A 617 36.82 -70.57 -1.23
N GLY A 618 35.93 -69.71 -1.71
CA GLY A 618 36.14 -68.28 -1.82
C GLY A 618 35.03 -67.51 -1.12
N GLN A 619 34.28 -66.73 -1.90
CA GLN A 619 33.47 -65.63 -1.37
C GLN A 619 32.32 -66.09 -0.45
N MET A 620 31.85 -67.35 -0.56
CA MET A 620 30.79 -67.86 0.32
C MET A 620 31.26 -67.99 1.77
N ALA A 621 32.53 -68.32 2.01
CA ALA A 621 33.09 -68.40 3.37
C ALA A 621 32.97 -67.07 4.15
N LEU A 622 32.83 -65.93 3.46
CA LEU A 622 32.59 -64.62 4.08
C LEU A 622 31.15 -64.43 4.57
N VAL A 623 30.16 -65.05 3.91
CA VAL A 623 28.75 -64.68 4.06
C VAL A 623 27.85 -65.82 4.53
N GLU A 624 28.28 -67.07 4.32
CA GLU A 624 27.50 -68.28 4.61
C GLU A 624 27.16 -68.39 6.09
N GLY A 625 25.92 -68.83 6.36
CA GLY A 625 25.53 -69.32 7.68
C GLY A 625 25.73 -70.83 7.80
N PRO A 626 25.59 -71.39 9.01
CA PRO A 626 25.86 -72.81 9.26
C PRO A 626 24.98 -73.76 8.45
N GLU A 627 23.75 -73.34 8.14
CA GLU A 627 22.81 -74.15 7.37
C GLU A 627 23.18 -74.17 5.89
N VAL A 628 23.52 -73.01 5.32
CA VAL A 628 24.01 -72.91 3.93
C VAL A 628 25.33 -73.66 3.76
N GLU A 629 26.28 -73.52 4.68
CA GLU A 629 27.57 -74.25 4.67
C GLU A 629 27.34 -75.77 4.64
N ALA A 630 26.47 -76.29 5.52
CA ALA A 630 26.14 -77.72 5.57
C ALA A 630 25.52 -78.24 4.26
N LYS A 631 24.67 -77.44 3.61
CA LYS A 631 24.06 -77.80 2.32
C LYS A 631 25.05 -77.70 1.16
N MET A 632 26.00 -76.76 1.21
CA MET A 632 27.09 -76.68 0.23
C MET A 632 28.02 -77.89 0.32
N ILE A 633 28.36 -78.33 1.53
CA ILE A 633 29.14 -79.56 1.75
C ILE A 633 28.42 -80.76 1.11
N ALA A 634 27.13 -80.96 1.45
CA ALA A 634 26.35 -82.07 0.92
C ALA A 634 26.23 -82.05 -0.62
N PHE A 635 26.07 -80.86 -1.22
CA PHE A 635 26.07 -80.71 -2.68
C PHE A 635 27.45 -80.97 -3.29
N GLY A 636 28.51 -80.50 -2.64
CA GLY A 636 29.91 -80.70 -3.04
C GLY A 636 30.33 -82.17 -3.00
N ASP A 637 29.92 -82.93 -1.99
CA ASP A 637 30.20 -84.37 -1.87
C ASP A 637 29.55 -85.15 -3.02
N LEU A 638 28.28 -84.87 -3.31
CA LEU A 638 27.57 -85.46 -4.46
C LEU A 638 28.18 -85.05 -5.79
N LEU A 639 28.64 -83.80 -5.89
CA LEU A 639 29.34 -83.31 -7.08
C LEU A 639 30.63 -84.09 -7.28
N THR A 640 31.47 -84.24 -6.25
CA THR A 640 32.71 -85.03 -6.26
C THR A 640 32.46 -86.49 -6.65
N GLU A 641 31.47 -87.15 -6.03
CA GLU A 641 31.07 -88.52 -6.36
C GLU A 641 30.71 -88.65 -7.85
N TRP A 642 30.00 -87.65 -8.41
CA TRP A 642 29.71 -87.59 -9.83
C TRP A 642 30.96 -87.37 -10.69
N GLU A 643 31.92 -86.53 -10.25
CA GLU A 643 33.17 -86.31 -10.99
C GLU A 643 34.03 -87.59 -11.09
N GLU A 644 33.99 -88.46 -10.07
CA GLU A 644 34.79 -89.68 -9.96
C GLU A 644 34.20 -90.89 -10.72
N THR A 645 32.87 -90.99 -10.82
CA THR A 645 32.19 -92.24 -11.25
C THR A 645 31.87 -92.36 -12.75
N SER A 646 31.63 -91.28 -13.51
CA SER A 646 31.39 -91.36 -14.98
C SER A 646 31.32 -89.99 -15.68
N ARG A 647 31.66 -89.94 -16.98
CA ARG A 647 31.56 -88.73 -17.84
C ARG A 647 30.12 -88.27 -18.08
N ASP A 648 29.12 -89.15 -17.98
CA ASP A 648 27.69 -88.84 -18.15
C ASP A 648 26.90 -89.20 -16.89
N ALA A 649 26.14 -88.25 -16.34
CA ALA A 649 25.36 -88.46 -15.11
C ALA A 649 24.19 -89.45 -15.36
N THR A 650 24.11 -90.51 -14.55
CA THR A 650 22.96 -91.41 -14.52
C THR A 650 21.69 -90.64 -14.12
N PRO A 651 20.49 -91.08 -14.53
CA PRO A 651 19.23 -90.43 -14.13
C PRO A 651 19.06 -90.33 -12.60
N GLU A 652 19.59 -91.31 -11.86
CA GLU A 652 19.58 -91.32 -10.39
C GLU A 652 20.50 -90.25 -9.79
N MET A 653 21.72 -90.08 -10.30
CA MET A 653 22.66 -89.05 -9.84
C MET A 653 22.11 -87.63 -10.14
N LYS A 654 21.48 -87.44 -11.30
CA LYS A 654 20.80 -86.17 -11.64
C LYS A 654 19.68 -85.84 -10.66
N ALA A 655 18.89 -86.83 -10.24
CA ALA A 655 17.84 -86.63 -9.25
C ALA A 655 18.41 -86.26 -7.87
N LYS A 656 19.52 -86.88 -7.44
CA LYS A 656 20.23 -86.54 -6.19
C LYS A 656 20.80 -85.12 -6.22
N LEU A 657 21.49 -84.74 -7.30
CA LEU A 657 22.03 -83.38 -7.49
C LEU A 657 20.92 -82.32 -7.51
N LYS A 658 19.79 -82.60 -8.17
CA LYS A 658 18.64 -81.70 -8.18
C LYS A 658 18.02 -81.51 -6.79
N ALA A 659 17.81 -82.59 -6.06
CA ALA A 659 17.30 -82.52 -4.69
C ALA A 659 18.26 -81.73 -3.76
N ALA A 660 19.58 -81.93 -3.90
CA ALA A 660 20.58 -81.19 -3.12
C ALA A 660 20.65 -79.70 -3.52
N ALA A 661 20.55 -79.37 -4.82
CA ALA A 661 20.49 -78.00 -5.30
C ALA A 661 19.24 -77.27 -4.77
N ASP A 662 18.07 -77.91 -4.80
CA ASP A 662 16.83 -77.34 -4.29
C ASP A 662 16.91 -77.09 -2.77
N GLN A 663 17.49 -78.02 -2.01
CA GLN A 663 17.73 -77.83 -0.57
C GLN A 663 18.68 -76.68 -0.27
N LEU A 664 19.77 -76.54 -1.04
CA LEU A 664 20.73 -75.45 -0.88
C LEU A 664 20.09 -74.10 -1.22
N ARG A 665 19.30 -74.02 -2.30
CA ARG A 665 18.55 -72.80 -2.65
C ARG A 665 17.53 -72.42 -1.59
N ALA A 666 16.83 -73.41 -1.03
CA ALA A 666 15.89 -73.18 0.08
C ALA A 666 16.61 -72.63 1.32
N ALA A 667 17.77 -73.18 1.68
CA ALA A 667 18.59 -72.66 2.79
C ALA A 667 19.06 -71.22 2.54
N CYS A 668 19.53 -70.91 1.33
CA CYS A 668 19.89 -69.55 0.94
C CYS A 668 18.71 -68.56 1.06
N GLN A 669 17.52 -68.97 0.61
CA GLN A 669 16.31 -68.14 0.71
C GLN A 669 15.85 -67.95 2.17
N ALA A 670 15.95 -68.99 3.00
CA ALA A 670 15.60 -68.93 4.42
C ALA A 670 16.51 -67.94 5.17
N GLU A 671 17.82 -67.97 4.93
CA GLU A 671 18.79 -67.04 5.54
C GLU A 671 18.68 -65.60 5.02
N LEU A 672 18.13 -65.38 3.81
CA LEU A 672 17.82 -64.03 3.30
C LEU A 672 16.47 -63.49 3.84
N GLY A 673 15.56 -64.38 4.22
CA GLY A 673 14.23 -64.05 4.75
C GLY A 673 14.15 -63.95 6.28
N ALA A 674 15.13 -64.51 7.01
CA ALA A 674 15.29 -64.32 8.44
C ALA A 674 15.69 -62.85 8.72
N LYS A 675 14.76 -62.10 9.32
CA LYS A 675 14.94 -60.68 9.69
C LYS A 675 15.99 -60.47 10.77
#